data_AF-A0A926X3E5-F1
#
_entry.id   AF-A0A926X3E5-F1
#
_cell.length_a   1.000
_cell.length_b   1.000
_cell.length_c   1.000
_cell.angle_alpha   90.00
_cell.angle_beta   90.00
_cell.angle_gamma   90.00
#
_symmetry.space_group_name_H-M   'P 1'
#
loop_
_entity.id
_entity.type
_entity.pdbx_description
1 polymer ?
#
loop_
_entity_poly.entity_id
_entity_poly.type
_entity_poly.pdbx_seq_one_letter_code
_entity_poly.pdbx_strand_id
1 'polypeptide(L)'
;MQSKFRVLERSNTLRANSLQSHRSSQSALPLDLSSDLGTSQRHARGFRASAANQFSSSKSNPRDRSERGFLETSTIVANNVSHTLPISDLVVSDLVFNDLVFLPLADNSMSEANNLGTLGSSVRSNGFVGGTDSQDYFRFSNTTAGRFNLSLTGMSADADVQLLNSSGAIVASSSRGSTGDESINLASLSIGDYYVRVYQFNGDTNYTLRMSNTFPSNLLPAETSLGTLNGTRVFSNSVGSSDTADVYQFNLAGTANRFNITLSGLSSDADVRLIWDGNSNGRIDTDEVLGRSTAGSQASEWIGTPLNAGNYFVQVYQFSGEANYNLSVSTGDWYNEHLSDAGVIGQARALYWTDGSLSRNDMISMFREVQDQSSIDSTELQDLRKVVNPSTGFSMPDYVRNLSNKVVNGDPANPRSGIGNLSAGSSSNQMERLIGKWFLGSDRPTAISYNRTITHGYRYLQGSLFQNGISFEDVDQNDIGDCYFMAALGAAAFRSPSTIQNMFIDNGDGTFTVRFYRDGVADYLTVDRFVPTDSSGNAVFAGWGGGVNTEANNELWVALAEKAYAQLNESGWIGQDNTNSYNGLTLSTTAVSTNSGGINGGWAGNGLRHITGRNTENRDVSWRDWWSLFITTSNDLDRIISTFNAGRMVTLSTKDSGVESGVVANHVYTMVGYNASTQRFRLYNPWGNTVELTRNQIVNNFEDWDYTTT
;
A
#
# COMPACT_ATOMS: atom_id res chain seq x y z
N MET A 1 32.75 70.35 4.51
CA MET A 1 32.75 71.09 3.22
C MET A 1 31.44 70.81 2.47
N GLN A 2 31.10 71.64 1.50
CA GLN A 2 29.75 71.84 0.95
C GLN A 2 29.18 70.70 0.09
N SER A 3 27.88 70.40 0.28
CA SER A 3 26.81 70.32 -0.75
C SER A 3 26.79 69.15 -1.78
N LYS A 4 25.67 68.73 -2.39
CA LYS A 4 24.33 69.34 -2.58
C LYS A 4 23.18 68.31 -2.48
N PHE A 5 22.00 68.78 -2.05
CA PHE A 5 20.69 68.19 -2.37
C PHE A 5 20.18 68.70 -3.73
N ARG A 6 19.39 67.87 -4.46
CA ARG A 6 18.24 68.34 -5.26
C ARG A 6 17.24 67.21 -5.50
N VAL A 7 15.97 67.58 -5.72
CA VAL A 7 14.77 66.75 -5.55
C VAL A 7 13.73 67.11 -6.62
N LEU A 8 12.94 66.12 -7.09
CA LEU A 8 11.75 66.20 -7.98
C LEU A 8 12.01 66.73 -9.42
N GLU A 9 11.36 66.22 -10.47
CA GLU A 9 9.90 66.09 -10.68
C GLU A 9 9.45 64.88 -11.56
N ARG A 10 8.13 64.81 -11.80
CA ARG A 10 7.34 63.70 -12.37
C ARG A 10 7.22 63.74 -13.90
N SER A 11 6.84 62.61 -14.53
CA SER A 11 5.77 62.58 -15.55
C SER A 11 5.24 61.17 -15.85
N ASN A 12 3.96 61.07 -16.22
CA ASN A 12 3.19 59.84 -16.47
C ASN A 12 3.16 59.46 -17.96
N THR A 13 3.00 58.17 -18.27
CA THR A 13 2.47 57.71 -19.58
C THR A 13 1.59 56.44 -19.49
N LEU A 14 0.28 56.67 -19.35
CA LEU A 14 -0.85 56.06 -20.08
C LEU A 14 -1.05 54.52 -20.25
N ARG A 15 -2.23 54.09 -19.77
CA ARG A 15 -3.29 53.25 -20.42
C ARG A 15 -3.17 51.70 -20.54
N ALA A 16 -3.69 51.05 -19.51
CA ALA A 16 -4.92 50.22 -19.49
C ALA A 16 -5.51 49.58 -20.78
N ASN A 17 -5.81 48.27 -20.66
CA ASN A 17 -7.03 47.56 -21.09
C ASN A 17 -7.36 46.55 -19.96
N SER A 18 -8.56 46.52 -19.34
CA SER A 18 -9.80 45.80 -19.75
C SER A 18 -9.67 44.26 -19.51
N LEU A 19 -10.59 43.50 -18.90
CA LEU A 19 -12.01 43.68 -18.52
C LEU A 19 -12.44 42.81 -17.30
N GLN A 20 -13.53 43.24 -16.64
CA GLN A 20 -14.56 42.44 -15.91
C GLN A 20 -14.20 41.43 -14.79
N SER A 21 -14.65 41.75 -13.56
CA SER A 21 -15.38 40.80 -12.71
C SER A 21 -16.60 41.51 -12.06
N HIS A 22 -17.61 40.73 -11.64
CA HIS A 22 -18.93 41.23 -11.25
C HIS A 22 -19.07 41.62 -9.76
N ARG A 23 -19.96 42.59 -9.49
CA ARG A 23 -20.70 42.76 -8.20
C ARG A 23 -21.66 41.56 -8.03
N SER A 24 -22.29 41.17 -6.93
CA SER A 24 -22.53 41.65 -5.55
C SER A 24 -23.29 40.50 -4.84
N SER A 25 -23.41 40.37 -3.52
CA SER A 25 -22.90 41.10 -2.33
C SER A 25 -23.23 40.27 -1.09
N GLN A 26 -22.52 40.43 0.03
CA GLN A 26 -22.88 39.81 1.31
C GLN A 26 -23.54 40.83 2.26
N SER A 27 -24.72 40.46 2.78
CA SER A 27 -25.43 41.14 3.86
C SER A 27 -24.92 40.66 5.23
N ALA A 28 -25.03 41.52 6.24
CA ALA A 28 -24.39 41.32 7.54
C ALA A 28 -25.38 40.94 8.66
N LEU A 29 -24.95 40.01 9.53
CA LEU A 29 -25.28 39.90 10.97
C LEU A 29 -26.73 39.50 11.37
N PRO A 30 -26.99 39.09 12.63
CA PRO A 30 -26.11 39.05 13.81
C PRO A 30 -25.98 37.70 14.55
N LEU A 31 -25.18 37.73 15.62
CA LEU A 31 -25.06 36.68 16.64
C LEU A 31 -26.39 36.42 17.37
N ASP A 32 -26.54 35.21 17.91
CA ASP A 32 -27.34 34.98 19.12
C ASP A 32 -26.53 34.14 20.14
N LEU A 33 -26.81 34.36 21.41
CA LEU A 33 -26.08 33.87 22.57
C LEU A 33 -27.11 33.37 23.59
N SER A 34 -27.30 32.06 23.71
CA SER A 34 -28.08 31.49 24.80
C SER A 34 -27.40 30.27 25.42
N SER A 35 -27.20 30.37 26.73
CA SER A 35 -26.84 29.29 27.62
C SER A 35 -28.09 28.57 28.11
N ASP A 36 -28.06 27.24 28.24
CA ASP A 36 -28.64 26.62 29.44
C ASP A 36 -27.99 25.28 29.82
N LEU A 37 -28.25 24.87 31.06
CA LEU A 37 -27.69 23.78 31.83
C LEU A 37 -28.34 22.42 31.48
N GLY A 38 -27.62 21.29 31.65
CA GLY A 38 -28.20 19.98 31.31
C GLY A 38 -27.43 18.71 31.70
N THR A 39 -27.18 18.50 33.00
CA THR A 39 -27.01 17.17 33.66
C THR A 39 -25.97 16.15 33.12
N SER A 40 -25.00 15.80 33.97
CA SER A 40 -24.24 14.54 33.83
C SER A 40 -25.05 13.33 34.27
N GLN A 41 -24.86 12.17 33.62
CA GLN A 41 -24.98 10.87 34.30
C GLN A 41 -23.80 9.95 33.98
N ARG A 42 -23.30 9.29 35.03
CA ARG A 42 -22.42 8.11 34.96
C ARG A 42 -23.28 6.87 35.25
N HIS A 43 -23.00 5.75 34.57
CA HIS A 43 -22.90 4.39 35.15
C HIS A 43 -22.46 3.41 34.04
N ALA A 44 -21.32 2.71 34.20
CA ALA A 44 -21.17 1.33 34.73
C ALA A 44 -21.59 0.25 33.69
N ARG A 45 -20.64 -0.47 33.07
CA ARG A 45 -19.91 -1.67 33.56
C ARG A 45 -20.81 -2.88 33.87
N GLY A 46 -20.69 -3.91 33.03
CA GLY A 46 -21.02 -5.32 33.28
C GLY A 46 -21.47 -6.02 31.99
N PHE A 47 -21.16 -7.28 31.70
CA PHE A 47 -20.22 -8.28 32.19
C PHE A 47 -20.29 -9.45 31.16
N ARG A 48 -19.24 -10.27 31.00
CA ARG A 48 -19.24 -11.41 30.03
C ARG A 48 -19.83 -12.70 30.63
N ALA A 49 -20.57 -13.46 29.82
CA ALA A 49 -20.63 -14.93 29.76
C ALA A 49 -21.33 -15.30 28.42
N SER A 50 -20.84 -16.10 27.47
CA SER A 50 -20.16 -17.41 27.47
C SER A 50 -21.03 -18.57 27.98
N ALA A 51 -21.62 -19.33 27.04
CA ALA A 51 -22.09 -20.69 27.26
C ALA A 51 -21.72 -21.52 26.02
N ALA A 52 -21.16 -22.70 26.24
CA ALA A 52 -20.65 -23.59 25.19
C ALA A 52 -21.45 -24.90 25.13
N ASN A 53 -21.31 -25.63 24.02
CA ASN A 53 -21.85 -26.96 23.80
C ASN A 53 -21.57 -27.95 24.94
N GLN A 54 -22.47 -28.91 25.14
CA GLN A 54 -22.05 -30.30 25.34
C GLN A 54 -23.08 -31.33 24.86
N PHE A 55 -22.54 -32.45 24.36
CA PHE A 55 -23.24 -33.63 23.86
C PHE A 55 -23.94 -34.43 24.98
N SER A 56 -24.97 -35.21 24.63
CA SER A 56 -24.95 -36.66 24.88
C SER A 56 -26.00 -37.39 24.03
N SER A 57 -25.91 -38.72 23.96
CA SER A 57 -26.51 -39.54 22.91
C SER A 57 -27.37 -40.70 23.43
N SER A 58 -28.27 -41.14 22.53
CA SER A 58 -28.59 -42.55 22.26
C SER A 58 -29.80 -43.23 22.93
N LYS A 59 -30.51 -43.97 22.04
CA LYS A 59 -31.15 -45.31 22.18
C LYS A 59 -32.64 -45.48 22.56
N SER A 60 -33.24 -46.35 21.73
CA SER A 60 -34.32 -47.34 21.96
C SER A 60 -35.81 -46.92 22.05
N ASN A 61 -36.48 -47.16 20.92
CA ASN A 61 -37.83 -47.75 20.70
C ASN A 61 -38.16 -48.94 21.66
N PRO A 62 -39.38 -49.56 21.70
CA PRO A 62 -40.62 -49.30 20.92
C PRO A 62 -42.00 -49.44 21.67
N ARG A 63 -43.11 -49.12 20.97
CA ARG A 63 -44.38 -49.93 20.80
C ARG A 63 -45.75 -49.21 20.92
N ASP A 64 -46.45 -49.22 19.77
CA ASP A 64 -47.82 -49.74 19.50
C ASP A 64 -49.09 -48.83 19.53
N ARG A 65 -49.92 -49.03 18.48
CA ARG A 65 -51.34 -48.65 18.23
C ARG A 65 -51.75 -47.15 18.18
N SER A 66 -52.68 -46.71 17.33
CA SER A 66 -53.59 -47.41 16.39
C SER A 66 -54.27 -46.49 15.33
N GLU A 67 -54.61 -47.04 14.16
CA GLU A 67 -55.71 -46.64 13.21
C GLU A 67 -55.63 -45.26 12.51
N ARG A 68 -56.12 -45.02 11.27
CA ARG A 68 -57.01 -45.76 10.34
C ARG A 68 -56.78 -45.33 8.85
N GLY A 69 -57.31 -46.13 7.89
CA GLY A 69 -57.36 -46.06 6.39
C GLY A 69 -57.36 -44.71 5.64
N PHE A 70 -57.19 -44.67 4.30
CA PHE A 70 -57.66 -45.60 3.24
C PHE A 70 -56.74 -45.60 2.00
N LEU A 71 -56.78 -46.68 1.19
CA LEU A 71 -56.30 -46.75 -0.21
C LEU A 71 -57.30 -47.63 -0.99
N GLU A 72 -57.62 -47.25 -2.23
CA GLU A 72 -58.37 -48.10 -3.17
C GLU A 72 -57.57 -48.38 -4.43
N THR A 73 -57.66 -49.62 -4.91
CA THR A 73 -57.11 -50.12 -6.17
C THR A 73 -58.24 -50.70 -7.00
N SER A 74 -58.27 -50.44 -8.31
CA SER A 74 -59.25 -51.04 -9.22
C SER A 74 -58.56 -51.75 -10.39
N THR A 75 -59.01 -52.98 -10.68
CA THR A 75 -58.59 -53.81 -11.81
C THR A 75 -59.85 -54.18 -12.61
N ILE A 76 -59.81 -54.11 -13.94
CA ILE A 76 -60.93 -54.56 -14.81
C ILE A 76 -60.44 -55.48 -15.92
N VAL A 77 -61.28 -56.46 -16.26
CA VAL A 77 -61.02 -57.66 -17.06
C VAL A 77 -61.32 -57.45 -18.55
N ALA A 78 -60.57 -58.14 -19.42
CA ALA A 78 -60.74 -58.11 -20.88
C ALA A 78 -61.88 -59.02 -21.38
N ASN A 79 -62.46 -58.69 -22.54
CA ASN A 79 -63.32 -59.60 -23.32
C ASN A 79 -63.11 -59.38 -24.84
N ASN A 80 -63.03 -60.48 -25.59
CA ASN A 80 -62.80 -60.50 -27.04
C ASN A 80 -64.11 -60.37 -27.84
N VAL A 81 -64.11 -59.56 -28.91
CA VAL A 81 -64.84 -59.87 -30.16
C VAL A 81 -63.99 -59.45 -31.36
N SER A 82 -63.83 -60.33 -32.33
CA SER A 82 -63.05 -60.15 -33.55
C SER A 82 -63.90 -59.65 -34.73
N HIS A 83 -63.42 -58.64 -35.47
CA HIS A 83 -63.89 -58.33 -36.82
C HIS A 83 -62.74 -57.81 -37.69
N THR A 84 -62.50 -58.43 -38.85
CA THR A 84 -61.45 -58.07 -39.82
C THR A 84 -62.05 -57.44 -41.07
N LEU A 85 -61.66 -56.21 -41.42
CA LEU A 85 -61.80 -55.57 -42.74
C LEU A 85 -60.59 -54.63 -42.99
N PRO A 86 -60.31 -54.21 -44.25
CA PRO A 86 -58.92 -54.15 -44.74
C PRO A 86 -58.17 -52.81 -44.55
N ILE A 87 -56.85 -52.90 -44.76
CA ILE A 87 -55.86 -51.84 -44.59
C ILE A 87 -55.87 -50.87 -45.79
N SER A 88 -56.51 -49.71 -45.63
CA SER A 88 -56.20 -48.46 -46.33
C SER A 88 -56.89 -47.31 -45.59
N ASP A 89 -56.17 -46.22 -45.34
CA ASP A 89 -56.60 -45.04 -44.58
C ASP A 89 -56.96 -45.28 -43.10
N LEU A 90 -55.94 -45.24 -42.23
CA LEU A 90 -56.12 -44.72 -40.89
C LEU A 90 -54.94 -43.84 -40.47
N VAL A 91 -55.23 -42.56 -40.25
CA VAL A 91 -54.29 -41.59 -39.67
C VAL A 91 -54.03 -41.97 -38.22
N VAL A 92 -52.77 -42.10 -37.82
CA VAL A 92 -52.39 -42.39 -36.43
C VAL A 92 -52.45 -41.11 -35.60
N SER A 93 -53.65 -40.78 -35.13
CA SER A 93 -53.86 -40.01 -33.90
C SER A 93 -54.38 -40.97 -32.83
N ASP A 94 -53.96 -40.77 -31.58
CA ASP A 94 -54.27 -41.60 -30.40
C ASP A 94 -53.61 -42.99 -30.34
N LEU A 95 -52.28 -43.01 -30.46
CA LEU A 95 -51.46 -43.94 -29.67
C LEU A 95 -50.69 -43.18 -28.59
N VAL A 96 -51.21 -43.25 -27.37
CA VAL A 96 -50.53 -42.83 -26.14
C VAL A 96 -49.39 -43.81 -25.86
N PHE A 97 -48.18 -43.49 -26.32
CA PHE A 97 -46.95 -44.18 -25.90
C PHE A 97 -46.47 -43.63 -24.55
N ASN A 98 -47.20 -43.98 -23.49
CA ASN A 98 -46.79 -43.66 -22.10
C ASN A 98 -45.87 -44.74 -21.51
N ASP A 99 -45.00 -45.28 -22.36
CA ASP A 99 -43.89 -46.19 -22.07
C ASP A 99 -42.81 -45.95 -23.14
N LEU A 100 -42.29 -44.71 -23.18
CA LEU A 100 -40.96 -44.49 -23.75
C LEU A 100 -39.96 -45.09 -22.77
N VAL A 101 -39.66 -46.37 -22.99
CA VAL A 101 -38.40 -46.97 -22.55
C VAL A 101 -37.29 -46.05 -23.06
N PHE A 102 -36.70 -45.27 -22.16
CA PHE A 102 -35.34 -44.76 -22.37
C PHE A 102 -34.51 -45.99 -22.68
N LEU A 103 -34.01 -46.09 -23.92
CA LEU A 103 -33.14 -47.19 -24.33
C LEU A 103 -31.82 -46.99 -23.58
N PRO A 104 -31.52 -47.79 -22.55
CA PRO A 104 -30.21 -47.71 -21.92
C PRO A 104 -29.18 -48.34 -22.86
N LEU A 105 -27.88 -48.15 -22.58
CA LEU A 105 -26.76 -48.88 -23.20
C LEU A 105 -26.21 -48.33 -24.53
N ALA A 106 -26.78 -47.28 -25.13
CA ALA A 106 -26.40 -46.87 -26.49
C ALA A 106 -25.09 -46.05 -26.59
N ASP A 107 -24.52 -45.61 -25.47
CA ASP A 107 -23.26 -44.85 -25.41
C ASP A 107 -22.40 -45.16 -24.17
N ASN A 108 -22.66 -46.27 -23.46
CA ASN A 108 -21.93 -46.65 -22.23
C ASN A 108 -20.52 -47.22 -22.45
N SER A 109 -19.99 -47.13 -23.67
CA SER A 109 -18.63 -47.52 -24.04
C SER A 109 -18.02 -46.57 -25.07
N MET A 110 -16.69 -46.47 -25.13
CA MET A 110 -16.03 -45.64 -26.16
C MET A 110 -16.33 -46.10 -27.60
N SER A 111 -16.67 -47.37 -27.82
CA SER A 111 -17.08 -47.89 -29.13
C SER A 111 -18.47 -47.41 -29.57
N GLU A 112 -19.32 -47.07 -28.62
CA GLU A 112 -20.72 -46.67 -28.82
C GLU A 112 -20.90 -45.15 -28.64
N ALA A 113 -19.83 -44.45 -28.29
CA ALA A 113 -19.84 -43.04 -27.92
C ALA A 113 -20.56 -42.11 -28.92
N ASN A 114 -21.47 -41.31 -28.40
CA ASN A 114 -22.27 -40.35 -29.16
C ASN A 114 -21.36 -39.30 -29.84
N ASN A 115 -21.38 -39.27 -31.17
CA ASN A 115 -20.45 -38.46 -31.96
C ASN A 115 -20.95 -37.02 -32.11
N LEU A 116 -20.31 -36.10 -31.39
CA LEU A 116 -20.60 -34.66 -31.38
C LEU A 116 -19.87 -33.89 -32.50
N GLY A 117 -19.09 -34.59 -33.35
CA GLY A 117 -18.40 -34.00 -34.50
C GLY A 117 -17.13 -33.22 -34.13
N THR A 118 -16.84 -32.15 -34.86
CA THR A 118 -15.67 -31.29 -34.61
C THR A 118 -15.98 -30.28 -33.49
N LEU A 119 -15.03 -30.06 -32.57
CA LEU A 119 -15.16 -29.03 -31.53
C LEU A 119 -15.22 -27.62 -32.15
N GLY A 120 -16.42 -27.05 -32.20
CA GLY A 120 -16.66 -25.66 -32.58
C GLY A 120 -16.68 -24.69 -31.38
N SER A 121 -17.20 -23.49 -31.62
CA SER A 121 -17.35 -22.44 -30.59
C SER A 121 -18.32 -22.82 -29.46
N SER A 122 -19.25 -23.75 -29.70
CA SER A 122 -20.01 -24.42 -28.64
C SER A 122 -20.56 -25.75 -29.12
N VAL A 123 -20.53 -26.74 -28.23
CA VAL A 123 -21.29 -27.99 -28.31
C VAL A 123 -22.16 -28.08 -27.06
N ARG A 124 -23.38 -28.62 -27.19
CA ARG A 124 -24.26 -28.92 -26.05
C ARG A 124 -24.92 -30.28 -26.26
N SER A 125 -24.93 -31.11 -25.23
CA SER A 125 -25.74 -32.32 -25.12
C SER A 125 -26.46 -32.34 -23.78
N ASN A 126 -27.58 -33.05 -23.69
CA ASN A 126 -28.20 -33.40 -22.41
C ASN A 126 -28.17 -34.93 -22.29
N GLY A 127 -28.06 -35.47 -21.09
CA GLY A 127 -28.09 -36.91 -20.84
C GLY A 127 -28.53 -37.23 -19.42
N PHE A 128 -28.40 -38.50 -19.03
CA PHE A 128 -28.82 -39.02 -17.74
C PHE A 128 -27.87 -40.14 -17.30
N VAL A 129 -27.34 -40.05 -16.09
CA VAL A 129 -26.62 -41.17 -15.47
C VAL A 129 -27.35 -41.63 -14.21
N GLY A 130 -27.43 -42.95 -14.03
CA GLY A 130 -28.24 -43.58 -12.98
C GLY A 130 -27.95 -45.06 -12.78
N GLY A 131 -28.65 -45.70 -11.86
CA GLY A 131 -28.46 -47.11 -11.53
C GLY A 131 -28.75 -48.09 -12.69
N THR A 132 -29.50 -47.64 -13.70
CA THR A 132 -29.73 -48.37 -14.97
C THR A 132 -28.83 -47.92 -16.11
N ASP A 133 -28.13 -46.79 -15.95
CA ASP A 133 -27.37 -46.12 -17.00
C ASP A 133 -26.12 -45.47 -16.40
N SER A 134 -25.11 -46.29 -16.10
CA SER A 134 -24.04 -45.88 -15.18
C SER A 134 -23.08 -44.80 -15.71
N GLN A 135 -23.04 -44.58 -17.02
CA GLN A 135 -22.03 -43.75 -17.69
C GLN A 135 -22.32 -43.55 -19.17
N ASP A 136 -22.07 -42.34 -19.67
CA ASP A 136 -22.35 -41.93 -21.04
C ASP A 136 -21.03 -41.45 -21.67
N TYR A 137 -20.71 -41.94 -22.87
CA TYR A 137 -19.54 -41.52 -23.63
C TYR A 137 -19.93 -40.65 -24.83
N PHE A 138 -19.28 -39.51 -24.97
CA PHE A 138 -19.35 -38.65 -26.14
C PHE A 138 -18.00 -38.65 -26.86
N ARG A 139 -17.98 -38.54 -28.19
CA ARG A 139 -16.75 -38.39 -28.98
C ARG A 139 -16.76 -37.04 -29.71
N PHE A 140 -15.59 -36.40 -29.78
CA PHE A 140 -15.38 -35.25 -30.66
C PHE A 140 -13.98 -35.24 -31.27
N SER A 141 -13.81 -34.52 -32.38
CA SER A 141 -12.51 -34.26 -33.01
C SER A 141 -12.06 -32.83 -32.72
N ASN A 142 -10.89 -32.66 -32.12
CA ASN A 142 -10.23 -31.37 -31.99
C ASN A 142 -9.30 -31.15 -33.20
N THR A 143 -9.66 -30.26 -34.11
CA THR A 143 -8.91 -30.02 -35.36
C THR A 143 -7.77 -29.01 -35.22
N THR A 144 -7.68 -28.29 -34.10
CA THR A 144 -6.68 -27.24 -33.87
C THR A 144 -6.16 -27.31 -32.45
N ALA A 145 -4.83 -27.28 -32.25
CA ALA A 145 -4.28 -27.20 -30.90
C ALA A 145 -4.64 -25.86 -30.28
N GLY A 146 -5.27 -25.86 -29.09
CA GLY A 146 -5.86 -24.64 -28.54
C GLY A 146 -6.66 -24.88 -27.26
N ARG A 147 -7.37 -23.85 -26.83
CA ARG A 147 -8.15 -23.84 -25.58
C ARG A 147 -9.27 -24.88 -25.61
N PHE A 148 -9.53 -25.51 -24.47
CA PHE A 148 -10.66 -26.43 -24.29
C PHE A 148 -11.34 -26.13 -22.96
N ASN A 149 -12.66 -25.93 -23.00
CA ASN A 149 -13.48 -25.74 -21.82
C ASN A 149 -14.66 -26.72 -21.88
N LEU A 150 -15.00 -27.31 -20.75
CA LEU A 150 -16.15 -28.18 -20.56
C LEU A 150 -16.90 -27.76 -19.31
N SER A 151 -18.24 -27.86 -19.33
CA SER A 151 -19.05 -27.83 -18.12
C SER A 151 -20.12 -28.92 -18.12
N LEU A 152 -20.38 -29.49 -16.95
CA LEU A 152 -21.48 -30.41 -16.68
C LEU A 152 -22.41 -29.75 -15.66
N THR A 153 -23.63 -29.38 -16.05
CA THR A 153 -24.52 -28.58 -15.17
C THR A 153 -25.93 -29.12 -15.10
N GLY A 154 -26.70 -28.65 -14.10
CA GLY A 154 -28.13 -28.97 -13.95
C GLY A 154 -28.40 -30.32 -13.31
N MET A 155 -27.47 -30.80 -12.49
CA MET A 155 -27.53 -32.11 -11.84
C MET A 155 -28.35 -32.05 -10.55
N SER A 156 -29.14 -33.10 -10.31
CA SER A 156 -29.94 -33.32 -9.09
C SER A 156 -29.29 -34.31 -8.12
N ALA A 157 -28.27 -35.04 -8.57
CA ALA A 157 -27.43 -35.94 -7.80
C ALA A 157 -25.99 -35.89 -8.36
N ASP A 158 -25.12 -36.77 -7.88
CA ASP A 158 -23.68 -36.66 -8.03
C ASP A 158 -23.17 -37.42 -9.27
N ALA A 159 -22.48 -36.74 -10.19
CA ALA A 159 -21.93 -37.31 -11.41
C ALA A 159 -20.64 -36.60 -11.84
N ASP A 160 -19.58 -37.39 -12.02
CA ASP A 160 -18.24 -36.95 -12.38
C ASP A 160 -18.08 -36.82 -13.92
N VAL A 161 -17.04 -36.12 -14.36
CA VAL A 161 -16.66 -36.04 -15.78
C VAL A 161 -15.17 -36.28 -16.03
N GLN A 162 -14.86 -37.02 -17.10
CA GLN A 162 -13.49 -37.27 -17.57
C GLN A 162 -13.35 -36.91 -19.06
N LEU A 163 -12.30 -36.17 -19.39
CA LEU A 163 -11.80 -36.02 -20.77
C LEU A 163 -10.75 -37.11 -21.02
N LEU A 164 -10.96 -37.93 -22.05
CA LEU A 164 -10.10 -39.04 -22.43
C LEU A 164 -9.54 -38.81 -23.84
N ASN A 165 -8.32 -39.29 -24.10
CA ASN A 165 -7.77 -39.33 -25.46
C ASN A 165 -8.26 -40.58 -26.23
N SER A 166 -7.87 -40.70 -27.50
CA SER A 166 -8.25 -41.83 -28.37
C SER A 166 -7.81 -43.22 -27.89
N SER A 167 -6.89 -43.33 -26.93
CA SER A 167 -6.49 -44.59 -26.28
C SER A 167 -7.27 -44.89 -24.99
N GLY A 168 -8.18 -44.00 -24.58
CA GLY A 168 -8.94 -44.10 -23.32
C GLY A 168 -8.18 -43.61 -22.08
N ALA A 169 -6.99 -43.02 -22.24
CA ALA A 169 -6.25 -42.44 -21.13
C ALA A 169 -6.82 -41.07 -20.75
N ILE A 170 -6.97 -40.82 -19.44
CA ILE A 170 -7.47 -39.56 -18.90
C ILE A 170 -6.48 -38.42 -19.22
N VAL A 171 -7.01 -37.35 -19.80
CA VAL A 171 -6.33 -36.09 -20.10
C VAL A 171 -6.61 -35.08 -18.98
N ALA A 172 -7.86 -35.01 -18.53
CA ALA A 172 -8.32 -34.19 -17.41
C ALA A 172 -9.62 -34.77 -16.84
N SER A 173 -9.99 -34.39 -15.62
CA SER A 173 -11.19 -34.87 -14.93
C SER A 173 -11.66 -33.87 -13.89
N SER A 174 -12.95 -33.91 -13.57
CA SER A 174 -13.56 -33.19 -12.45
C SER A 174 -14.55 -34.11 -11.72
N SER A 175 -14.64 -33.95 -10.40
CA SER A 175 -15.39 -34.81 -9.47
C SER A 175 -15.83 -34.00 -8.24
N ARG A 176 -16.56 -32.90 -8.49
CA ARG A 176 -17.06 -31.93 -7.51
C ARG A 176 -18.37 -32.44 -6.89
N GLY A 177 -18.21 -33.25 -5.85
CA GLY A 177 -19.32 -34.00 -5.23
C GLY A 177 -20.58 -33.24 -4.81
N SER A 178 -21.61 -34.02 -4.46
CA SER A 178 -23.00 -33.64 -4.21
C SER A 178 -23.76 -33.26 -5.49
N THR A 179 -23.78 -31.98 -5.85
CA THR A 179 -24.48 -31.42 -7.03
C THR A 179 -23.71 -30.20 -7.54
N GLY A 180 -22.37 -30.22 -7.42
CA GLY A 180 -21.53 -29.18 -7.95
C GLY A 180 -21.42 -29.32 -9.46
N ASP A 181 -21.57 -28.23 -10.21
CA ASP A 181 -21.35 -28.27 -11.66
C ASP A 181 -19.88 -28.62 -11.97
N GLU A 182 -19.63 -29.66 -12.76
CA GLU A 182 -18.26 -30.02 -13.13
C GLU A 182 -17.68 -29.06 -14.17
N SER A 183 -16.36 -28.87 -14.12
CA SER A 183 -15.63 -28.09 -15.13
C SER A 183 -14.25 -28.65 -15.43
N ILE A 184 -13.79 -28.41 -16.67
CA ILE A 184 -12.42 -28.68 -17.13
C ILE A 184 -12.03 -27.51 -18.06
N ASN A 185 -11.04 -26.70 -17.66
CA ASN A 185 -10.62 -25.50 -18.39
C ASN A 185 -9.12 -25.58 -18.76
N LEU A 186 -8.77 -26.07 -19.96
CA LEU A 186 -7.39 -26.31 -20.38
C LEU A 186 -6.82 -25.20 -21.29
N ALA A 187 -5.60 -24.76 -20.98
CA ALA A 187 -4.87 -23.79 -21.79
C ALA A 187 -4.51 -24.32 -23.19
N SER A 188 -4.27 -25.64 -23.31
CA SER A 188 -3.98 -26.29 -24.58
C SER A 188 -4.41 -27.76 -24.57
N LEU A 189 -5.35 -28.10 -25.45
CA LEU A 189 -5.66 -29.46 -25.88
C LEU A 189 -5.04 -29.67 -27.27
N SER A 190 -4.34 -30.79 -27.46
CA SER A 190 -3.67 -31.11 -28.73
C SER A 190 -4.67 -31.48 -29.84
N ILE A 191 -4.25 -31.43 -31.11
CA ILE A 191 -5.05 -31.96 -32.23
C ILE A 191 -5.25 -33.47 -32.04
N GLY A 192 -6.47 -33.96 -32.22
CA GLY A 192 -6.79 -35.39 -32.09
C GLY A 192 -8.27 -35.68 -31.84
N ASP A 193 -8.60 -36.96 -31.78
CA ASP A 193 -9.91 -37.43 -31.35
C ASP A 193 -9.91 -37.67 -29.84
N TYR A 194 -10.96 -37.19 -29.18
CA TYR A 194 -11.16 -37.26 -27.74
C TYR A 194 -12.54 -37.80 -27.41
N TYR A 195 -12.67 -38.30 -26.18
CA TYR A 195 -13.93 -38.74 -25.61
C TYR A 195 -14.20 -37.98 -24.32
N VAL A 196 -15.45 -37.64 -24.06
CA VAL A 196 -15.93 -37.21 -22.74
C VAL A 196 -16.70 -38.39 -22.16
N ARG A 197 -16.38 -38.78 -20.93
CA ARG A 197 -17.12 -39.76 -20.15
C ARG A 197 -17.78 -39.04 -18.98
N VAL A 198 -19.11 -39.00 -18.97
CA VAL A 198 -19.91 -38.64 -17.78
C VAL A 198 -20.24 -39.94 -17.07
N TYR A 199 -20.16 -40.02 -15.75
CA TYR A 199 -20.52 -41.24 -15.02
C TYR A 199 -21.14 -40.97 -13.67
N GLN A 200 -22.07 -41.83 -13.26
CA GLN A 200 -22.73 -41.73 -11.96
C GLN A 200 -21.70 -41.89 -10.85
N PHE A 201 -21.66 -40.92 -9.93
CA PHE A 201 -20.95 -41.06 -8.66
C PHE A 201 -21.93 -41.51 -7.56
N ASN A 202 -23.05 -40.81 -7.39
CA ASN A 202 -24.07 -41.15 -6.40
C ASN A 202 -25.46 -40.57 -6.73
N GLY A 203 -26.44 -41.46 -6.90
CA GLY A 203 -27.84 -41.09 -7.15
C GLY A 203 -28.12 -40.80 -8.62
N ASP A 204 -29.38 -40.93 -9.03
CA ASP A 204 -29.79 -40.79 -10.43
C ASP A 204 -29.93 -39.30 -10.79
N THR A 205 -29.31 -38.87 -11.90
CA THR A 205 -29.31 -37.46 -12.30
C THR A 205 -29.37 -37.25 -13.81
N ASN A 206 -30.14 -36.26 -14.23
CA ASN A 206 -29.98 -35.63 -15.54
C ASN A 206 -28.77 -34.69 -15.51
N TYR A 207 -28.23 -34.35 -16.68
CA TYR A 207 -27.20 -33.32 -16.80
C TYR A 207 -27.27 -32.60 -18.17
N THR A 208 -26.62 -31.45 -18.24
CA THR A 208 -26.31 -30.74 -19.49
C THR A 208 -24.80 -30.62 -19.65
N LEU A 209 -24.24 -31.34 -20.62
CA LEU A 209 -22.85 -31.24 -21.04
C LEU A 209 -22.70 -30.09 -22.03
N ARG A 210 -21.78 -29.16 -21.77
CA ARG A 210 -21.35 -28.12 -22.73
C ARG A 210 -19.84 -28.22 -22.95
N MET A 211 -19.40 -27.91 -24.17
CA MET A 211 -17.98 -27.75 -24.50
C MET A 211 -17.76 -26.52 -25.38
N SER A 212 -16.60 -25.87 -25.25
CA SER A 212 -16.21 -24.72 -26.09
C SER A 212 -14.69 -24.59 -26.19
N ASN A 213 -14.20 -24.04 -27.30
CA ASN A 213 -12.80 -23.60 -27.46
C ASN A 213 -12.60 -22.08 -27.28
N THR A 214 -13.60 -21.37 -26.74
CA THR A 214 -13.53 -19.92 -26.51
C THR A 214 -12.56 -19.59 -25.38
N PHE A 215 -11.87 -18.45 -25.47
CA PHE A 215 -11.09 -17.89 -24.37
C PHE A 215 -11.35 -16.38 -24.25
N PRO A 216 -11.64 -15.86 -23.04
CA PRO A 216 -11.84 -16.61 -21.79
C PRO A 216 -13.09 -17.50 -21.84
N SER A 217 -13.13 -18.57 -21.03
CA SER A 217 -14.18 -19.60 -21.06
C SER A 217 -15.58 -19.00 -21.06
N ASN A 218 -16.39 -19.30 -22.07
CA ASN A 218 -17.76 -18.79 -22.20
C ASN A 218 -18.81 -19.69 -21.55
N LEU A 219 -18.40 -20.61 -20.68
CA LEU A 219 -19.28 -21.52 -19.94
C LEU A 219 -19.43 -21.03 -18.50
N LEU A 220 -20.58 -21.27 -17.88
CA LEU A 220 -20.89 -20.86 -16.51
C LEU A 220 -21.26 -22.05 -15.60
N PRO A 221 -20.33 -22.98 -15.33
CA PRO A 221 -20.48 -23.91 -14.20
C PRO A 221 -20.46 -23.14 -12.87
N ALA A 222 -21.31 -23.49 -11.91
CA ALA A 222 -21.24 -22.99 -10.54
C ALA A 222 -20.11 -23.71 -9.75
N GLU A 223 -18.86 -23.35 -10.04
CA GLU A 223 -17.65 -23.92 -9.40
C GLU A 223 -17.48 -23.49 -7.93
N THR A 224 -18.06 -22.34 -7.53
CA THR A 224 -18.26 -21.99 -6.12
C THR A 224 -19.56 -21.20 -5.98
N SER A 225 -20.52 -21.69 -5.19
CA SER A 225 -21.74 -20.93 -4.89
C SER A 225 -21.61 -20.17 -3.56
N LEU A 226 -21.77 -18.84 -3.61
CA LEU A 226 -21.72 -17.96 -2.44
C LEU A 226 -23.08 -17.84 -1.73
N GLY A 227 -24.12 -18.43 -2.32
CA GLY A 227 -25.52 -18.24 -1.89
C GLY A 227 -25.97 -16.78 -2.01
N THR A 228 -26.87 -16.35 -1.13
CA THR A 228 -27.24 -14.93 -1.01
C THR A 228 -26.10 -14.14 -0.38
N LEU A 229 -25.49 -13.24 -1.13
CA LEU A 229 -24.38 -12.42 -0.68
C LEU A 229 -24.88 -11.31 0.26
N ASN A 230 -24.26 -11.21 1.43
CA ASN A 230 -24.52 -10.16 2.42
C ASN A 230 -23.18 -9.78 3.09
N GLY A 231 -22.81 -8.51 2.96
CA GLY A 231 -21.49 -8.00 3.31
C GLY A 231 -20.44 -8.46 2.31
N THR A 232 -19.23 -8.75 2.81
CA THR A 232 -18.11 -9.22 1.99
C THR A 232 -17.85 -10.71 2.17
N ARG A 233 -17.32 -11.35 1.13
CA ARG A 233 -16.77 -12.71 1.13
C ARG A 233 -15.40 -12.68 0.47
N VAL A 234 -14.50 -13.58 0.91
CA VAL A 234 -13.11 -13.63 0.47
C VAL A 234 -12.71 -15.08 0.20
N PHE A 235 -12.00 -15.29 -0.89
CA PHE A 235 -11.54 -16.59 -1.37
C PHE A 235 -10.08 -16.48 -1.81
N SER A 236 -9.34 -17.57 -1.67
CA SER A 236 -7.99 -17.71 -2.22
C SER A 236 -7.97 -18.95 -3.10
N ASN A 237 -7.58 -18.81 -4.36
CA ASN A 237 -7.45 -19.93 -5.30
C ASN A 237 -6.37 -19.62 -6.36
N SER A 238 -6.29 -20.40 -7.44
CA SER A 238 -5.33 -20.18 -8.52
C SER A 238 -5.89 -20.57 -9.89
N VAL A 239 -5.69 -19.71 -10.90
CA VAL A 239 -5.90 -20.07 -12.31
C VAL A 239 -4.56 -20.37 -12.99
N GLY A 240 -4.57 -21.31 -13.92
CA GLY A 240 -3.37 -21.96 -14.43
C GLY A 240 -3.55 -22.66 -15.76
N SER A 241 -2.49 -23.27 -16.28
CA SER A 241 -2.51 -23.91 -17.61
C SER A 241 -3.39 -25.18 -17.68
N SER A 242 -3.63 -25.83 -16.54
CA SER A 242 -4.58 -26.94 -16.39
C SER A 242 -5.97 -26.52 -15.88
N ASP A 243 -6.12 -25.25 -15.47
CA ASP A 243 -7.40 -24.69 -15.01
C ASP A 243 -7.48 -23.18 -15.29
N THR A 244 -7.88 -22.82 -16.52
CA THR A 244 -7.74 -21.44 -17.00
C THR A 244 -8.78 -20.46 -16.48
N ALA A 245 -9.81 -20.91 -15.76
CA ALA A 245 -10.88 -20.04 -15.28
C ALA A 245 -11.62 -20.62 -14.07
N ASP A 246 -11.81 -19.81 -13.03
CA ASP A 246 -12.66 -20.08 -11.88
C ASP A 246 -13.99 -19.33 -11.97
N VAL A 247 -15.13 -19.96 -11.65
CA VAL A 247 -16.48 -19.39 -11.75
C VAL A 247 -17.24 -19.42 -10.42
N TYR A 248 -17.43 -18.23 -9.85
CA TYR A 248 -18.16 -18.00 -8.60
C TYR A 248 -19.58 -17.50 -8.88
N GLN A 249 -20.60 -18.18 -8.34
CA GLN A 249 -22.01 -17.79 -8.46
C GLN A 249 -22.52 -17.15 -7.17
N PHE A 250 -23.29 -16.05 -7.25
CA PHE A 250 -23.94 -15.44 -6.09
C PHE A 250 -25.34 -14.90 -6.41
N ASN A 251 -26.17 -14.76 -5.38
CA ASN A 251 -27.48 -14.13 -5.44
C ASN A 251 -27.49 -12.81 -4.64
N LEU A 252 -28.17 -11.80 -5.16
CA LEU A 252 -28.53 -10.58 -4.44
C LEU A 252 -30.03 -10.56 -4.17
N ALA A 253 -30.41 -10.49 -2.89
CA ALA A 253 -31.81 -10.39 -2.46
C ALA A 253 -32.41 -8.96 -2.62
N GLY A 254 -31.57 -7.97 -2.93
CA GLY A 254 -31.93 -6.56 -3.08
C GLY A 254 -30.84 -5.78 -3.81
N THR A 255 -31.11 -4.53 -4.17
CA THR A 255 -30.14 -3.67 -4.87
C THR A 255 -28.93 -3.35 -3.99
N ALA A 256 -27.73 -3.66 -4.50
CA ALA A 256 -26.44 -3.30 -3.93
C ALA A 256 -25.87 -2.09 -4.68
N ASN A 257 -26.16 -0.88 -4.19
CA ASN A 257 -25.74 0.39 -4.83
C ASN A 257 -24.21 0.59 -4.91
N ARG A 258 -23.43 -0.21 -4.18
CA ARG A 258 -21.97 -0.11 -4.05
C ARG A 258 -21.31 -1.50 -4.08
N PHE A 259 -21.80 -2.37 -4.97
CA PHE A 259 -21.20 -3.68 -5.16
C PHE A 259 -19.78 -3.53 -5.73
N ASN A 260 -18.86 -4.36 -5.23
CA ASN A 260 -17.45 -4.31 -5.62
C ASN A 260 -16.78 -5.69 -5.59
N ILE A 261 -15.93 -5.92 -6.59
CA ILE A 261 -15.01 -7.05 -6.68
C ILE A 261 -13.58 -6.51 -6.58
N THR A 262 -12.71 -7.26 -5.92
CA THR A 262 -11.26 -7.05 -5.95
C THR A 262 -10.56 -8.40 -6.14
N LEU A 263 -9.69 -8.51 -7.13
CA LEU A 263 -8.72 -9.59 -7.29
C LEU A 263 -7.35 -9.04 -6.88
N SER A 264 -6.66 -9.68 -5.94
CA SER A 264 -5.43 -9.13 -5.36
C SER A 264 -4.45 -10.23 -4.95
N GLY A 265 -3.20 -9.87 -4.68
CA GLY A 265 -2.16 -10.85 -4.32
C GLY A 265 -1.79 -11.80 -5.46
N LEU A 266 -1.89 -11.31 -6.70
CA LEU A 266 -1.62 -12.06 -7.93
C LEU A 266 -0.16 -12.49 -8.02
N SER A 267 0.11 -13.78 -8.21
CA SER A 267 1.48 -14.30 -8.46
C SER A 267 1.87 -14.32 -9.94
N SER A 268 0.91 -14.10 -10.82
CA SER A 268 1.03 -13.95 -12.28
C SER A 268 -0.27 -13.33 -12.80
N ASP A 269 -0.36 -13.09 -14.10
CA ASP A 269 -1.39 -12.26 -14.72
C ASP A 269 -2.73 -13.01 -14.84
N ALA A 270 -3.78 -12.49 -14.18
CA ALA A 270 -5.14 -13.02 -14.28
C ALA A 270 -6.17 -11.90 -14.15
N ASP A 271 -7.11 -11.89 -15.10
CA ASP A 271 -8.18 -10.91 -15.22
C ASP A 271 -9.41 -11.34 -14.40
N VAL A 272 -10.37 -10.42 -14.23
CA VAL A 272 -11.70 -10.72 -13.67
C VAL A 272 -12.84 -10.09 -14.45
N ARG A 273 -13.98 -10.79 -14.54
CA ARG A 273 -15.22 -10.26 -15.11
C ARG A 273 -16.47 -10.61 -14.30
N LEU A 274 -17.41 -9.66 -14.27
CA LEU A 274 -18.73 -9.77 -13.65
C LEU A 274 -19.78 -10.01 -14.73
N ILE A 275 -20.64 -11.01 -14.52
CA ILE A 275 -21.56 -11.54 -15.52
C ILE A 275 -22.97 -11.68 -14.94
N TRP A 276 -23.99 -11.45 -15.77
CA TRP A 276 -25.39 -11.74 -15.51
C TRP A 276 -25.95 -12.61 -16.65
N ASP A 277 -26.13 -13.92 -16.41
CA ASP A 277 -26.78 -14.86 -17.35
C ASP A 277 -28.29 -14.55 -17.39
N GLY A 278 -28.65 -13.61 -18.27
CA GLY A 278 -30.00 -13.04 -18.34
C GLY A 278 -31.00 -13.97 -19.01
N ASN A 279 -30.51 -14.95 -19.76
CA ASN A 279 -31.33 -15.92 -20.47
C ASN A 279 -31.28 -17.35 -19.86
N SER A 280 -30.44 -17.53 -18.82
CA SER A 280 -30.25 -18.78 -18.06
C SER A 280 -29.79 -19.97 -18.91
N ASN A 281 -28.98 -19.72 -19.95
CA ASN A 281 -28.47 -20.80 -20.82
C ASN A 281 -27.16 -21.45 -20.33
N GLY A 282 -26.53 -20.93 -19.27
CA GLY A 282 -25.28 -21.44 -18.71
C GLY A 282 -24.04 -21.14 -19.56
N ARG A 283 -24.11 -20.10 -20.38
CA ARG A 283 -23.02 -19.57 -21.23
C ARG A 283 -23.03 -18.05 -21.14
N ILE A 284 -21.93 -17.43 -21.58
CA ILE A 284 -21.76 -15.99 -21.61
C ILE A 284 -22.02 -15.48 -23.03
N ASP A 285 -23.10 -14.72 -23.19
CA ASP A 285 -23.42 -13.97 -24.40
C ASP A 285 -22.88 -12.52 -24.34
N THR A 286 -22.84 -11.81 -25.48
CA THR A 286 -22.15 -10.52 -25.63
C THR A 286 -22.60 -9.44 -24.65
N ASP A 287 -23.90 -9.40 -24.35
CA ASP A 287 -24.54 -8.34 -23.54
C ASP A 287 -24.59 -8.68 -22.03
N GLU A 288 -24.02 -9.81 -21.62
CA GLU A 288 -24.13 -10.35 -20.26
C GLU A 288 -22.94 -9.98 -19.35
N VAL A 289 -21.84 -9.47 -19.91
CA VAL A 289 -20.67 -9.01 -19.13
C VAL A 289 -20.91 -7.58 -18.64
N LEU A 290 -21.27 -7.43 -17.37
CA LEU A 290 -21.57 -6.15 -16.73
C LEU A 290 -20.33 -5.32 -16.37
N GLY A 291 -19.18 -5.97 -16.25
CA GLY A 291 -17.90 -5.33 -15.94
C GLY A 291 -16.73 -6.28 -16.16
N ARG A 292 -15.54 -5.71 -16.40
CA ARG A 292 -14.28 -6.44 -16.49
C ARG A 292 -13.13 -5.56 -16.03
N SER A 293 -12.05 -6.19 -15.58
CA SER A 293 -10.77 -5.56 -15.31
C SER A 293 -9.68 -6.52 -15.81
N THR A 294 -8.66 -5.94 -16.45
CA THR A 294 -7.58 -6.64 -17.18
C THR A 294 -6.25 -5.88 -17.03
N ALA A 295 -5.91 -5.53 -15.78
CA ALA A 295 -4.72 -4.80 -15.36
C ALA A 295 -3.52 -5.75 -15.32
N GLY A 296 -2.80 -5.84 -16.44
CA GLY A 296 -1.77 -6.85 -16.63
C GLY A 296 -0.58 -6.83 -15.64
N SER A 297 0.26 -7.86 -15.76
CA SER A 297 1.36 -8.23 -14.85
C SER A 297 0.88 -8.91 -13.55
N GLN A 298 0.88 -8.20 -12.43
CA GLN A 298 0.42 -8.67 -11.10
C GLN A 298 -0.41 -7.57 -10.42
N ALA A 299 -0.88 -6.58 -11.19
CA ALA A 299 -1.65 -5.47 -10.67
C ALA A 299 -3.02 -5.97 -10.21
N SER A 300 -3.57 -5.39 -9.14
CA SER A 300 -4.83 -5.88 -8.59
C SER A 300 -6.03 -5.42 -9.41
N GLU A 301 -6.89 -6.37 -9.78
CA GLU A 301 -8.10 -6.11 -10.55
C GLU A 301 -9.25 -5.60 -9.68
N TRP A 302 -10.08 -4.72 -10.22
CA TRP A 302 -11.22 -4.19 -9.49
C TRP A 302 -12.43 -3.91 -10.41
N ILE A 303 -13.63 -4.19 -9.89
CA ILE A 303 -14.88 -3.82 -10.56
C ILE A 303 -15.78 -3.18 -9.52
N GLY A 304 -16.18 -1.92 -9.71
CA GLY A 304 -17.17 -1.23 -8.89
C GLY A 304 -18.39 -0.84 -9.74
N THR A 305 -19.58 -1.36 -9.41
CA THR A 305 -20.81 -1.03 -10.16
C THR A 305 -22.05 -1.31 -9.30
N PRO A 306 -23.13 -0.51 -9.36
CA PRO A 306 -24.37 -0.83 -8.69
C PRO A 306 -25.05 -2.05 -9.33
N LEU A 307 -25.52 -3.00 -8.52
CA LEU A 307 -26.29 -4.16 -8.97
C LEU A 307 -27.70 -4.19 -8.39
N ASN A 308 -28.65 -4.75 -9.15
CA ASN A 308 -30.00 -5.01 -8.69
C ASN A 308 -30.11 -6.38 -8.00
N ALA A 309 -31.29 -6.73 -7.50
CA ALA A 309 -31.57 -8.11 -7.09
C ALA A 309 -31.46 -9.05 -8.31
N GLY A 310 -30.82 -10.20 -8.16
CA GLY A 310 -30.55 -11.13 -9.27
C GLY A 310 -29.53 -12.21 -8.93
N ASN A 311 -29.29 -13.12 -9.89
CA ASN A 311 -28.24 -14.12 -9.83
C ASN A 311 -27.09 -13.68 -10.75
N TYR A 312 -25.86 -13.74 -10.25
CA TYR A 312 -24.68 -13.19 -10.91
C TYR A 312 -23.52 -14.17 -10.82
N PHE A 313 -22.57 -14.02 -11.74
CA PHE A 313 -21.33 -14.78 -11.75
C PHE A 313 -20.12 -13.84 -11.75
N VAL A 314 -19.07 -14.24 -11.04
CA VAL A 314 -17.72 -13.67 -11.21
C VAL A 314 -16.86 -14.76 -11.83
N GLN A 315 -16.19 -14.46 -12.94
CA GLN A 315 -15.18 -15.34 -13.50
C GLN A 315 -13.80 -14.69 -13.37
N VAL A 316 -12.90 -15.37 -12.67
CA VAL A 316 -11.46 -15.09 -12.70
C VAL A 316 -10.86 -15.96 -13.80
N TYR A 317 -9.95 -15.43 -14.62
CA TYR A 317 -9.37 -16.23 -15.70
C TYR A 317 -7.90 -15.88 -15.97
N GLN A 318 -7.11 -16.92 -16.27
CA GLN A 318 -5.68 -16.80 -16.54
C GLN A 318 -5.43 -15.90 -17.76
N PHE A 319 -4.63 -14.85 -17.61
CA PHE A 319 -4.05 -14.13 -18.75
C PHE A 319 -2.67 -14.71 -19.10
N SER A 320 -1.77 -14.83 -18.11
CA SER A 320 -0.46 -15.47 -18.29
C SER A 320 0.12 -16.04 -16.99
N GLY A 321 0.94 -17.11 -17.08
CA GLY A 321 1.57 -17.74 -15.92
C GLY A 321 0.59 -18.50 -15.02
N GLU A 322 1.09 -19.05 -13.91
CA GLU A 322 0.25 -19.73 -12.92
C GLU A 322 -0.06 -18.71 -11.80
N ALA A 323 -1.30 -18.24 -11.76
CA ALA A 323 -1.72 -17.08 -11.00
C ALA A 323 -2.55 -17.49 -9.77
N ASN A 324 -1.89 -17.57 -8.61
CA ASN A 324 -2.57 -17.55 -7.32
C ASN A 324 -3.20 -16.18 -7.11
N TYR A 325 -4.36 -16.10 -6.47
CA TYR A 325 -5.07 -14.86 -6.23
C TYR A 325 -5.92 -14.90 -4.94
N ASN A 326 -6.29 -13.71 -4.47
CA ASN A 326 -7.33 -13.48 -3.46
C ASN A 326 -8.49 -12.69 -4.07
N LEU A 327 -9.67 -13.30 -4.14
CA LEU A 327 -10.91 -12.71 -4.63
C LEU A 327 -11.78 -12.23 -3.47
N SER A 328 -12.06 -10.93 -3.42
CA SER A 328 -13.03 -10.31 -2.52
C SER A 328 -14.29 -9.91 -3.31
N VAL A 329 -15.47 -10.29 -2.83
CA VAL A 329 -16.78 -9.92 -3.41
C VAL A 329 -17.64 -9.27 -2.32
N SER A 330 -18.03 -8.01 -2.51
CA SER A 330 -18.69 -7.17 -1.50
C SER A 330 -20.00 -6.56 -2.00
N THR A 331 -21.07 -6.60 -1.21
CA THR A 331 -22.29 -5.80 -1.44
C THR A 331 -22.16 -4.34 -0.98
N GLY A 332 -21.01 -3.98 -0.41
CA GLY A 332 -20.76 -2.70 0.24
C GLY A 332 -20.22 -2.93 1.66
N ASP A 333 -19.11 -2.26 1.97
CA ASP A 333 -18.45 -2.21 3.27
C ASP A 333 -18.05 -0.76 3.61
N TRP A 334 -17.31 -0.57 4.71
CA TRP A 334 -16.82 0.76 5.11
C TRP A 334 -16.02 1.48 4.00
N TYR A 335 -15.21 0.76 3.23
CA TYR A 335 -14.42 1.34 2.14
C TYR A 335 -15.33 1.88 1.06
N ASN A 336 -16.29 1.06 0.62
CA ASN A 336 -17.31 1.47 -0.34
C ASN A 336 -18.18 2.64 0.14
N GLU A 337 -18.35 2.81 1.46
CA GLU A 337 -19.14 3.90 2.03
C GLU A 337 -18.42 5.25 2.10
N HIS A 338 -17.09 5.22 2.31
CA HIS A 338 -16.27 6.41 2.59
C HIS A 338 -15.36 6.81 1.44
N LEU A 339 -14.97 5.86 0.59
CA LEU A 339 -14.20 6.05 -0.63
C LEU A 339 -15.13 5.93 -1.86
N SER A 340 -14.62 6.25 -3.04
CA SER A 340 -15.34 6.39 -4.30
C SER A 340 -14.62 5.73 -5.47
N ASP A 341 -13.29 5.83 -5.52
CA ASP A 341 -12.45 5.14 -6.49
C ASP A 341 -12.30 3.65 -6.16
N ALA A 342 -12.49 2.80 -7.17
CA ALA A 342 -12.51 1.36 -6.99
C ALA A 342 -11.11 0.74 -6.85
N GLY A 343 -10.07 1.38 -7.40
CA GLY A 343 -8.67 0.99 -7.21
C GLY A 343 -8.21 1.24 -5.76
N VAL A 344 -8.42 2.45 -5.24
CA VAL A 344 -8.11 2.82 -3.86
C VAL A 344 -8.95 1.98 -2.88
N ILE A 345 -10.24 1.71 -3.17
CA ILE A 345 -11.05 0.77 -2.38
C ILE A 345 -10.42 -0.63 -2.35
N GLY A 346 -10.07 -1.18 -3.51
CA GLY A 346 -9.50 -2.52 -3.64
C GLY A 346 -8.18 -2.66 -2.88
N GLN A 347 -7.25 -1.73 -3.12
CA GLN A 347 -5.94 -1.69 -2.45
C GLN A 347 -6.07 -1.46 -0.94
N ALA A 348 -6.83 -0.45 -0.50
CA ALA A 348 -6.98 -0.17 0.92
C ALA A 348 -7.65 -1.32 1.68
N ARG A 349 -8.58 -2.05 1.04
CA ARG A 349 -9.17 -3.27 1.61
C ARG A 349 -8.14 -4.40 1.69
N ALA A 350 -7.52 -4.77 0.57
CA ALA A 350 -6.63 -5.92 0.49
C ALA A 350 -5.42 -5.80 1.43
N LEU A 351 -4.79 -4.62 1.45
CA LEU A 351 -3.60 -4.36 2.26
C LEU A 351 -3.98 -4.30 3.76
N TYR A 352 -4.95 -3.47 4.14
CA TYR A 352 -5.34 -3.30 5.55
C TYR A 352 -5.93 -4.57 6.18
N TRP A 353 -6.55 -5.45 5.41
CA TRP A 353 -7.05 -6.74 5.91
C TRP A 353 -5.94 -7.74 6.26
N THR A 354 -4.72 -7.54 5.77
CA THR A 354 -3.61 -8.47 6.01
C THR A 354 -3.14 -8.43 7.47
N ASP A 355 -3.04 -7.25 8.07
CA ASP A 355 -2.52 -7.06 9.44
C ASP A 355 -3.26 -6.01 10.30
N GLY A 356 -4.22 -5.28 9.73
CA GLY A 356 -4.94 -4.20 10.40
C GLY A 356 -4.19 -2.86 10.46
N SER A 357 -3.17 -2.64 9.63
CA SER A 357 -2.41 -1.38 9.57
C SER A 357 -1.86 -1.09 8.17
N LEU A 358 -1.95 0.15 7.69
CA LEU A 358 -1.24 0.55 6.47
C LEU A 358 0.24 0.81 6.81
N SER A 359 1.12 -0.12 6.45
CA SER A 359 2.57 0.00 6.62
C SER A 359 3.20 0.91 5.55
N ARG A 360 4.52 1.13 5.66
CA ARG A 360 5.30 1.84 4.64
C ARG A 360 5.17 1.19 3.26
N ASN A 361 5.22 -0.14 3.22
CA ASN A 361 5.20 -0.89 1.97
C ASN A 361 3.80 -0.89 1.36
N ASP A 362 2.76 -0.97 2.18
CA ASP A 362 1.36 -0.89 1.71
C ASP A 362 1.06 0.45 1.05
N MET A 363 1.54 1.56 1.63
CA MET A 363 1.37 2.87 1.01
C MET A 363 2.17 3.03 -0.29
N ILE A 364 3.37 2.45 -0.39
CA ILE A 364 4.13 2.42 -1.66
C ILE A 364 3.40 1.60 -2.73
N SER A 365 2.90 0.41 -2.38
CA SER A 365 2.13 -0.46 -3.28
C SER A 365 0.86 0.25 -3.72
N MET A 366 0.06 0.77 -2.79
CA MET A 366 -1.16 1.52 -3.08
C MET A 366 -0.86 2.69 -4.04
N PHE A 367 0.15 3.52 -3.77
CA PHE A 367 0.48 4.64 -4.67
C PHE A 367 0.92 4.21 -6.08
N ARG A 368 1.42 2.99 -6.27
CA ARG A 368 1.80 2.46 -7.60
C ARG A 368 0.63 1.81 -8.33
N GLU A 369 -0.24 1.14 -7.60
CA GLU A 369 -1.37 0.36 -8.13
C GLU A 369 -2.60 1.23 -8.47
N VAL A 370 -2.85 2.29 -7.69
CA VAL A 370 -3.99 3.22 -7.89
C VAL A 370 -3.69 4.31 -8.93
N GLN A 371 -3.08 3.90 -10.04
CA GLN A 371 -2.77 4.75 -11.18
C GLN A 371 -3.45 4.19 -12.42
N ASP A 372 -4.77 4.31 -12.47
CA ASP A 372 -5.51 3.92 -13.66
C ASP A 372 -4.96 4.70 -14.88
N GLN A 373 -4.83 4.02 -16.02
CA GLN A 373 -4.45 4.63 -17.30
C GLN A 373 -3.11 5.42 -17.30
N SER A 374 -2.21 5.16 -16.34
CA SER A 374 -0.93 5.87 -16.11
C SER A 374 -1.01 7.32 -15.62
N SER A 375 -2.15 7.75 -15.05
CA SER A 375 -2.30 9.10 -14.48
C SER A 375 -3.19 9.11 -13.25
N ILE A 376 -2.88 9.96 -12.27
CA ILE A 376 -3.72 10.16 -11.08
C ILE A 376 -4.92 11.05 -11.43
N ASP A 377 -6.14 10.54 -11.27
CA ASP A 377 -7.39 11.26 -11.50
C ASP A 377 -7.84 12.09 -10.26
N SER A 378 -9.00 12.75 -10.34
CA SER A 378 -9.51 13.54 -9.20
C SER A 378 -10.13 12.71 -8.08
N THR A 379 -10.59 11.51 -8.38
CA THR A 379 -11.27 10.57 -7.48
C THR A 379 -10.24 9.79 -6.65
N GLU A 380 -9.25 9.19 -7.32
CA GLU A 380 -8.06 8.57 -6.73
C GLU A 380 -7.37 9.54 -5.76
N LEU A 381 -7.07 10.77 -6.20
CA LEU A 381 -6.45 11.77 -5.35
C LEU A 381 -7.34 12.19 -4.16
N GLN A 382 -8.66 12.24 -4.33
CA GLN A 382 -9.57 12.54 -3.24
C GLN A 382 -9.55 11.42 -2.18
N ASP A 383 -9.51 10.16 -2.60
CA ASP A 383 -9.56 9.01 -1.70
C ASP A 383 -8.22 8.69 -1.05
N LEU A 384 -7.11 8.83 -1.78
CA LEU A 384 -5.78 8.80 -1.18
C LEU A 384 -5.65 9.85 -0.05
N ARG A 385 -6.25 11.04 -0.22
CA ARG A 385 -6.32 12.06 0.83
C ARG A 385 -7.19 11.64 2.03
N LYS A 386 -8.24 10.84 1.82
CA LYS A 386 -9.02 10.24 2.90
C LYS A 386 -8.24 9.14 3.62
N VAL A 387 -7.50 8.29 2.90
CA VAL A 387 -6.68 7.20 3.47
C VAL A 387 -5.61 7.75 4.41
N VAL A 388 -4.89 8.82 4.02
CA VAL A 388 -3.85 9.42 4.89
C VAL A 388 -4.41 10.25 6.04
N ASN A 389 -5.67 10.71 5.96
CA ASN A 389 -6.27 11.55 6.98
C ASN A 389 -6.49 10.74 8.28
N PRO A 390 -5.95 11.16 9.45
CA PRO A 390 -6.12 10.42 10.70
C PRO A 390 -7.58 10.29 11.16
N SER A 391 -8.51 11.11 10.66
CA SER A 391 -9.93 11.03 11.05
C SER A 391 -10.71 9.87 10.40
N THR A 392 -10.15 9.16 9.41
CA THR A 392 -10.85 8.05 8.73
C THR A 392 -10.67 6.70 9.43
N GLY A 393 -9.85 6.61 10.47
CA GLY A 393 -9.73 5.41 11.31
C GLY A 393 -8.77 4.34 10.79
N PHE A 394 -8.12 4.54 9.64
CA PHE A 394 -6.98 3.71 9.22
C PHE A 394 -5.84 3.79 10.23
N SER A 395 -5.53 2.66 10.88
CA SER A 395 -4.25 2.50 11.58
C SER A 395 -3.10 2.61 10.58
N MET A 396 -2.12 3.45 10.89
CA MET A 396 -0.95 3.74 10.04
C MET A 396 0.10 4.42 10.95
N PRO A 397 1.37 3.98 10.94
CA PRO A 397 2.42 4.61 11.74
C PRO A 397 2.61 6.09 11.39
N ASP A 398 2.94 6.93 12.38
CA ASP A 398 3.04 8.39 12.20
C ASP A 398 4.04 8.80 11.10
N TYR A 399 5.16 8.09 10.96
CA TYR A 399 6.13 8.36 9.91
C TYR A 399 5.58 8.03 8.52
N VAL A 400 4.89 6.89 8.36
CA VAL A 400 4.21 6.53 7.11
C VAL A 400 3.16 7.59 6.77
N ARG A 401 2.37 8.01 7.76
CA ARG A 401 1.35 9.05 7.57
C ARG A 401 1.96 10.39 7.18
N ASN A 402 3.08 10.80 7.77
CA ASN A 402 3.80 12.01 7.41
C ASN A 402 4.30 11.94 5.95
N LEU A 403 5.01 10.87 5.58
CA LEU A 403 5.53 10.68 4.22
C LEU A 403 4.41 10.60 3.18
N SER A 404 3.33 9.85 3.45
CA SER A 404 2.17 9.77 2.57
C SER A 404 1.46 11.12 2.41
N ASN A 405 1.38 11.94 3.46
CA ASN A 405 0.85 13.30 3.36
C ASN A 405 1.68 14.17 2.41
N LYS A 406 3.02 14.10 2.47
CA LYS A 406 3.92 14.85 1.58
C LYS A 406 3.80 14.44 0.10
N VAL A 407 3.34 13.21 -0.16
CA VAL A 407 2.95 12.76 -1.51
C VAL A 407 1.60 13.37 -1.93
N VAL A 408 0.52 13.13 -1.17
CA VAL A 408 -0.87 13.37 -1.65
C VAL A 408 -1.44 14.76 -1.31
N ASN A 409 -1.01 15.36 -0.21
CA ASN A 409 -1.33 16.73 0.18
C ASN A 409 -0.20 17.72 -0.18
N GLY A 410 0.99 17.19 -0.45
CA GLY A 410 2.14 17.95 -0.94
C GLY A 410 3.06 18.49 0.16
N ASP A 411 4.22 19.00 -0.26
CA ASP A 411 5.25 19.58 0.60
C ASP A 411 5.96 20.71 -0.17
N PRO A 412 6.45 21.79 0.48
CA PRO A 412 7.21 22.85 -0.18
C PRO A 412 8.44 22.37 -0.95
N ALA A 413 9.04 21.24 -0.57
CA ALA A 413 10.18 20.65 -1.26
C ALA A 413 9.81 20.12 -2.66
N ASN A 414 8.65 19.48 -2.83
CA ASN A 414 8.25 18.86 -4.11
C ASN A 414 8.42 19.77 -5.35
N PRO A 415 7.92 21.02 -5.38
CA PRO A 415 8.17 21.94 -6.49
C PRO A 415 9.62 22.46 -6.54
N ARG A 416 10.33 22.54 -5.41
CA ARG A 416 11.74 22.96 -5.35
C ARG A 416 12.67 21.92 -5.99
N SER A 417 12.39 20.64 -5.82
CA SER A 417 13.11 19.51 -6.47
C SER A 417 12.69 19.31 -7.94
N GLY A 418 11.84 20.18 -8.50
CA GLY A 418 11.32 20.03 -9.86
C GLY A 418 10.47 18.77 -10.07
N ILE A 419 9.82 18.26 -9.02
CA ILE A 419 8.83 17.16 -9.11
C ILE A 419 7.41 17.74 -9.23
N GLY A 420 7.12 18.78 -8.43
CA GLY A 420 5.78 19.35 -8.29
C GLY A 420 4.90 18.55 -7.33
N ASN A 421 3.91 19.20 -6.72
CA ASN A 421 2.92 18.54 -5.88
C ASN A 421 1.95 17.70 -6.73
N LEU A 422 1.40 16.64 -6.13
CA LEU A 422 0.43 15.77 -6.79
C LEU A 422 -0.91 16.49 -7.01
N SER A 423 -1.47 16.33 -8.21
CA SER A 423 -2.74 16.90 -8.65
C SER A 423 -3.47 15.95 -9.59
N ALA A 424 -4.77 16.15 -9.82
CA ALA A 424 -5.47 15.42 -10.89
C ALA A 424 -4.80 15.71 -12.24
N GLY A 425 -4.52 14.66 -13.02
CA GLY A 425 -3.69 14.70 -14.23
C GLY A 425 -2.18 14.52 -13.99
N SER A 426 -1.72 14.33 -12.75
CA SER A 426 -0.32 13.98 -12.47
C SER A 426 0.03 12.62 -13.06
N SER A 427 1.20 12.48 -13.69
CA SER A 427 1.61 11.23 -14.32
C SER A 427 2.15 10.20 -13.33
N SER A 428 2.12 8.93 -13.73
CA SER A 428 2.79 7.82 -13.04
C SER A 428 4.26 8.12 -12.68
N ASN A 429 4.99 8.76 -13.60
CA ASN A 429 6.37 9.21 -13.37
C ASN A 429 6.46 10.25 -12.25
N GLN A 430 5.53 11.21 -12.16
CA GLN A 430 5.51 12.17 -11.07
C GLN A 430 5.26 11.48 -9.73
N MET A 431 4.33 10.52 -9.68
CA MET A 431 4.07 9.72 -8.48
C MET A 431 5.31 8.92 -8.06
N GLU A 432 5.95 8.18 -8.97
CA GLU A 432 7.17 7.41 -8.67
C GLU A 432 8.34 8.30 -8.23
N ARG A 433 8.46 9.54 -8.75
CA ARG A 433 9.43 10.53 -8.25
C ARG A 433 9.10 11.02 -6.84
N LEU A 434 7.82 11.17 -6.47
CA LEU A 434 7.40 11.52 -5.10
C LEU A 434 7.63 10.34 -4.13
N ILE A 435 7.36 9.10 -4.55
CA ILE A 435 7.72 7.88 -3.82
C ILE A 435 9.25 7.83 -3.63
N GLY A 436 10.02 8.07 -4.71
CA GLY A 436 11.48 8.16 -4.68
C GLY A 436 12.00 9.14 -3.63
N LYS A 437 11.46 10.37 -3.61
CA LYS A 437 11.84 11.41 -2.65
C LYS A 437 11.48 11.05 -1.21
N TRP A 438 10.22 10.70 -0.94
CA TRP A 438 9.72 10.58 0.45
C TRP A 438 9.92 9.19 1.05
N PHE A 439 9.68 8.15 0.27
CA PHE A 439 9.72 6.77 0.73
C PHE A 439 11.08 6.10 0.49
N LEU A 440 11.77 6.40 -0.61
CA LEU A 440 13.02 5.72 -0.98
C LEU A 440 14.29 6.55 -0.74
N GLY A 441 14.16 7.84 -0.43
CA GLY A 441 15.29 8.74 -0.14
C GLY A 441 16.26 8.96 -1.31
N SER A 442 15.75 8.88 -2.55
CA SER A 442 16.55 8.99 -3.78
C SER A 442 16.83 10.43 -4.23
N ASP A 443 16.19 11.42 -3.62
CA ASP A 443 16.39 12.84 -3.94
C ASP A 443 17.52 13.46 -3.11
N ARG A 444 18.75 13.20 -3.55
CA ARG A 444 19.97 13.45 -2.77
C ARG A 444 20.43 14.92 -2.83
N PRO A 445 20.94 15.49 -1.73
CA PRO A 445 21.35 16.88 -1.67
C PRO A 445 22.54 17.21 -2.58
N THR A 446 22.59 18.43 -3.10
CA THR A 446 23.76 18.96 -3.81
C THR A 446 24.96 19.08 -2.84
N ALA A 447 26.04 18.34 -3.15
CA ALA A 447 27.20 18.18 -2.30
C ALA A 447 28.38 19.05 -2.79
N ILE A 448 28.37 20.34 -2.46
CA ILE A 448 29.45 21.28 -2.81
C ILE A 448 30.37 21.49 -1.59
N SER A 449 31.67 21.37 -1.80
CA SER A 449 32.75 21.66 -0.81
C SER A 449 32.59 23.03 -0.14
N TYR A 450 33.15 23.21 1.06
CA TYR A 450 33.00 24.44 1.87
C TYR A 450 33.48 25.70 1.15
N ASN A 451 34.59 25.61 0.40
CA ASN A 451 35.14 26.70 -0.42
C ASN A 451 34.43 26.90 -1.77
N ARG A 452 33.40 26.09 -2.08
CA ARG A 452 32.59 26.06 -3.30
C ARG A 452 33.31 25.79 -4.61
N THR A 453 34.49 25.19 -4.60
CA THR A 453 35.26 24.91 -5.83
C THR A 453 35.06 23.50 -6.40
N ILE A 454 34.51 22.57 -5.61
CA ILE A 454 34.31 21.15 -5.97
C ILE A 454 32.86 20.72 -5.67
N THR A 455 32.26 19.95 -6.59
CA THR A 455 31.06 19.13 -6.33
C THR A 455 31.49 17.68 -6.12
N HIS A 456 31.06 17.09 -5.01
CA HIS A 456 31.36 15.71 -4.64
C HIS A 456 30.40 14.71 -5.29
N GLY A 457 30.93 13.54 -5.63
CA GLY A 457 30.14 12.41 -6.11
C GLY A 457 29.52 11.61 -4.97
N TYR A 458 28.48 10.85 -5.27
CA TYR A 458 27.80 9.99 -4.30
C TYR A 458 28.24 8.53 -4.44
N ARG A 459 28.54 7.85 -3.32
CA ARG A 459 28.82 6.41 -3.27
C ARG A 459 28.03 5.71 -2.19
N TYR A 460 27.71 4.43 -2.42
CA TYR A 460 27.04 3.59 -1.44
C TYR A 460 27.95 3.32 -0.23
N LEU A 461 27.49 3.66 0.96
CA LEU A 461 28.19 3.41 2.21
C LEU A 461 27.84 2.02 2.75
N GLN A 462 28.81 1.11 2.83
CA GLN A 462 28.73 -0.13 3.61
C GLN A 462 28.87 0.17 5.11
N GLY A 463 28.47 -0.76 5.99
CA GLY A 463 28.48 -0.58 7.45
C GLY A 463 27.11 -0.71 8.12
N SER A 464 27.06 -0.48 9.43
CA SER A 464 25.85 -0.57 10.26
C SER A 464 25.34 0.82 10.66
N LEU A 465 24.02 0.96 10.87
CA LEU A 465 23.45 2.24 11.32
C LEU A 465 24.11 2.72 12.62
N PHE A 466 24.21 1.82 13.58
CA PHE A 466 24.96 1.99 14.83
C PHE A 466 25.97 0.85 14.95
N GLN A 467 27.19 1.14 15.37
CA GLN A 467 28.32 0.22 15.42
C GLN A 467 29.06 0.44 16.75
N ASN A 468 29.16 -0.59 17.59
CA ASN A 468 29.68 -0.48 18.97
C ASN A 468 28.85 0.40 19.93
N GLY A 469 27.91 1.19 19.42
CA GLY A 469 26.91 1.94 20.19
C GLY A 469 27.18 3.45 20.16
N ILE A 470 26.09 4.23 20.09
CA ILE A 470 26.11 5.68 19.88
C ILE A 470 26.98 6.39 20.93
N SER A 471 28.03 7.08 20.47
CA SER A 471 28.89 7.95 21.24
C SER A 471 28.90 9.37 20.66
N PHE A 472 29.30 10.35 21.46
CA PHE A 472 29.60 11.69 20.92
C PHE A 472 30.93 11.70 20.15
N GLU A 473 31.77 10.68 20.34
CA GLU A 473 33.07 10.52 19.69
C GLU A 473 32.93 10.01 18.23
N ASP A 474 31.74 9.53 17.83
CA ASP A 474 31.41 9.18 16.44
C ASP A 474 31.29 10.43 15.55
N VAL A 475 31.04 11.59 16.16
CA VAL A 475 30.80 12.86 15.46
C VAL A 475 32.11 13.47 14.98
N ASP A 476 32.31 13.43 13.66
CA ASP A 476 33.38 14.11 12.94
C ASP A 476 32.79 14.84 11.73
N GLN A 477 32.98 16.15 11.62
CA GLN A 477 32.37 17.03 10.63
C GLN A 477 33.05 17.03 9.24
N ASN A 478 34.38 16.88 9.21
CA ASN A 478 35.21 17.19 8.04
C ASN A 478 34.97 18.60 7.43
N ASP A 479 34.67 18.72 6.13
CA ASP A 479 34.84 19.98 5.38
C ASP A 479 33.75 21.04 5.63
N ILE A 480 32.50 20.65 5.92
CA ILE A 480 31.35 21.57 5.88
C ILE A 480 31.14 22.37 7.18
N GLY A 481 30.73 23.65 7.07
CA GLY A 481 30.57 24.56 8.21
C GLY A 481 29.27 24.40 9.01
N ASP A 482 28.82 23.17 9.28
CA ASP A 482 27.55 22.87 9.97
C ASP A 482 27.74 22.59 11.48
N CYS A 483 28.77 23.16 12.11
CA CYS A 483 29.28 22.70 13.42
C CYS A 483 28.28 22.82 14.56
N TYR A 484 27.32 23.73 14.40
CA TYR A 484 26.15 23.87 15.26
C TYR A 484 25.27 22.61 15.32
N PHE A 485 25.13 21.89 14.21
CA PHE A 485 24.35 20.66 14.11
C PHE A 485 25.16 19.47 14.64
N MET A 486 26.44 19.36 14.25
CA MET A 486 27.36 18.34 14.76
C MET A 486 27.53 18.40 16.28
N ALA A 487 27.77 19.59 16.84
CA ALA A 487 27.87 19.75 18.30
C ALA A 487 26.55 19.45 19.02
N ALA A 488 25.40 19.67 18.38
CA ALA A 488 24.09 19.30 18.91
C ALA A 488 23.83 17.77 18.86
N LEU A 489 24.25 17.09 17.78
CA LEU A 489 24.25 15.62 17.70
C LEU A 489 25.16 15.02 18.79
N GLY A 490 26.38 15.53 18.95
CA GLY A 490 27.30 15.13 20.00
C GLY A 490 26.74 15.35 21.41
N ALA A 491 26.05 16.48 21.65
CA ALA A 491 25.40 16.76 22.93
C ALA A 491 24.25 15.79 23.22
N ALA A 492 23.46 15.45 22.19
CA ALA A 492 22.39 14.47 22.28
C ALA A 492 22.93 13.06 22.51
N ALA A 493 23.93 12.62 21.74
CA ALA A 493 24.61 11.34 21.92
C ALA A 493 25.21 11.20 23.33
N PHE A 494 25.91 12.21 23.85
CA PHE A 494 26.50 12.19 25.18
C PHE A 494 25.47 12.11 26.32
N ARG A 495 24.30 12.76 26.18
CA ARG A 495 23.29 12.86 27.26
C ARG A 495 22.14 11.88 27.16
N SER A 496 21.80 11.45 25.96
CA SER A 496 20.63 10.63 25.66
C SER A 496 20.88 9.89 24.33
N PRO A 497 21.73 8.84 24.31
CA PRO A 497 21.91 7.99 23.14
C PRO A 497 20.57 7.53 22.52
N SER A 498 19.57 7.26 23.37
CA SER A 498 18.21 6.93 22.96
C SER A 498 17.50 8.02 22.13
N THR A 499 17.87 9.30 22.26
CA THR A 499 17.33 10.38 21.41
C THR A 499 17.83 10.25 19.97
N ILE A 500 19.10 9.87 19.79
CA ILE A 500 19.69 9.56 18.47
C ILE A 500 19.14 8.22 17.96
N GLN A 501 19.06 7.19 18.80
CA GLN A 501 18.50 5.89 18.39
C GLN A 501 17.06 6.02 17.88
N ASN A 502 16.20 6.73 18.63
CA ASN A 502 14.80 7.02 18.25
C ASN A 502 14.66 8.16 17.22
N MET A 503 15.77 8.62 16.63
CA MET A 503 15.78 9.53 15.48
C MET A 503 15.65 8.76 14.16
N PHE A 504 15.99 7.47 14.15
CA PHE A 504 16.06 6.64 12.94
C PHE A 504 15.06 5.48 12.97
N ILE A 505 14.56 5.16 11.78
CA ILE A 505 13.85 3.92 11.47
C ILE A 505 14.61 3.28 10.30
N ASP A 506 15.17 2.09 10.52
CA ASP A 506 15.70 1.26 9.44
C ASP A 506 14.52 0.59 8.71
N ASN A 507 14.38 0.87 7.41
CA ASN A 507 13.28 0.33 6.60
C ASN A 507 13.55 -1.09 6.09
N GLY A 508 14.73 -1.67 6.34
CA GLY A 508 15.12 -3.02 5.92
C GLY A 508 15.45 -3.17 4.42
N ASP A 509 15.28 -2.11 3.63
CA ASP A 509 15.53 -2.06 2.18
C ASP A 509 16.79 -1.24 1.81
N GLY A 510 17.63 -0.91 2.80
CA GLY A 510 18.78 -0.05 2.62
C GLY A 510 18.45 1.45 2.58
N THR A 511 17.26 1.83 3.04
CA THR A 511 16.87 3.23 3.31
C THR A 511 16.56 3.44 4.79
N PHE A 512 16.69 4.69 5.25
CA PHE A 512 16.47 5.06 6.64
C PHE A 512 15.53 6.25 6.70
N THR A 513 14.41 6.12 7.43
CA THR A 513 13.54 7.26 7.71
C THR A 513 14.06 7.98 8.96
N VAL A 514 14.32 9.27 8.83
CA VAL A 514 14.93 10.12 9.86
C VAL A 514 13.91 11.14 10.34
N ARG A 515 13.79 11.25 11.66
CA ARG A 515 12.85 12.13 12.37
C ARG A 515 13.56 13.41 12.82
N PHE A 516 12.95 14.55 12.57
CA PHE A 516 13.30 15.83 13.19
C PHE A 516 12.08 16.44 13.88
N TYR A 517 12.28 17.56 14.57
CA TYR A 517 11.23 18.33 15.23
C TYR A 517 11.23 19.80 14.80
N ARG A 518 10.05 20.42 14.82
CA ARG A 518 9.86 21.88 14.86
C ARG A 518 8.72 22.17 15.83
N ASP A 519 8.96 23.06 16.79
CA ASP A 519 7.96 23.46 17.78
C ASP A 519 7.28 22.26 18.50
N GLY A 520 8.06 21.19 18.75
CA GLY A 520 7.61 19.94 19.34
C GLY A 520 6.89 18.96 18.39
N VAL A 521 6.56 19.37 17.17
CA VAL A 521 5.93 18.51 16.14
C VAL A 521 7.00 17.74 15.38
N ALA A 522 6.82 16.41 15.29
CA ALA A 522 7.74 15.53 14.56
C ALA A 522 7.49 15.60 13.04
N ASP A 523 8.58 15.58 12.28
CA ASP A 523 8.58 15.46 10.82
C ASP A 523 9.57 14.40 10.37
N TYR A 524 9.27 13.75 9.24
CA TYR A 524 9.99 12.59 8.76
C TYR A 524 10.37 12.75 7.29
N LEU A 525 11.56 12.26 6.93
CA LEU A 525 11.98 12.06 5.55
C LEU A 525 12.81 10.79 5.43
N THR A 526 12.99 10.26 4.23
CA THR A 526 13.84 9.08 4.01
C THR A 526 15.14 9.47 3.31
N VAL A 527 16.23 8.79 3.66
CA VAL A 527 17.53 8.85 2.98
C VAL A 527 17.97 7.45 2.55
N ASP A 528 18.52 7.33 1.35
CA ASP A 528 19.24 6.12 0.94
C ASP A 528 20.68 6.09 1.49
N ARG A 529 21.37 4.95 1.32
CA ARG A 529 22.77 4.74 1.77
C ARG A 529 23.86 5.43 0.96
N PHE A 530 23.52 6.26 -0.02
CA PHE A 530 24.54 6.96 -0.79
C PHE A 530 24.91 8.28 -0.10
N VAL A 531 26.19 8.47 0.19
CA VAL A 531 26.74 9.68 0.82
C VAL A 531 27.76 10.37 -0.11
N PRO A 532 28.03 11.67 0.05
CA PRO A 532 29.11 12.33 -0.65
C PRO A 532 30.47 11.73 -0.27
N THR A 533 31.36 11.54 -1.25
CA THR A 533 32.74 11.09 -1.01
C THR A 533 33.75 11.87 -1.84
N ASP A 534 35.03 11.69 -1.52
CA ASP A 534 36.11 12.00 -2.45
C ASP A 534 36.19 10.94 -3.59
N SER A 535 37.22 11.04 -4.44
CA SER A 535 37.45 10.08 -5.53
C SER A 535 37.90 8.69 -5.04
N SER A 536 38.41 8.58 -3.82
CA SER A 536 38.90 7.35 -3.19
C SER A 536 37.80 6.61 -2.41
N GLY A 537 36.72 7.30 -2.05
CA GLY A 537 35.63 6.78 -1.23
C GLY A 537 35.71 7.19 0.26
N ASN A 538 36.54 8.16 0.62
CA ASN A 538 36.59 8.71 1.97
C ASN A 538 35.43 9.68 2.22
N ALA A 539 35.07 9.88 3.48
CA ALA A 539 34.17 10.95 3.91
C ALA A 539 34.73 12.34 3.51
N VAL A 540 33.82 13.26 3.20
CA VAL A 540 34.13 14.67 2.90
C VAL A 540 33.35 15.64 3.79
N PHE A 541 32.17 15.23 4.23
CA PHE A 541 31.38 15.87 5.28
C PHE A 541 31.34 14.91 6.48
N ALA A 542 30.21 14.79 7.20
CA ALA A 542 30.11 13.93 8.38
C ALA A 542 30.72 12.52 8.18
N GLY A 543 31.65 12.19 9.06
CA GLY A 543 32.40 10.95 9.08
C GLY A 543 31.60 9.76 9.64
N TRP A 544 32.23 8.59 9.57
CA TRP A 544 31.65 7.29 9.96
C TRP A 544 32.64 6.40 10.73
N GLY A 545 33.54 7.01 11.51
CA GLY A 545 34.60 6.32 12.27
C GLY A 545 35.93 6.12 11.51
N GLY A 546 36.03 6.62 10.27
CA GLY A 546 37.21 6.47 9.40
C GLY A 546 37.11 5.27 8.46
N GLY A 547 38.04 5.20 7.49
CA GLY A 547 38.03 4.18 6.43
C GLY A 547 37.27 4.61 5.17
N VAL A 548 37.31 3.76 4.13
CA VAL A 548 36.60 4.00 2.86
C VAL A 548 35.15 3.51 2.89
N ASN A 549 34.32 4.04 2.00
CA ASN A 549 32.88 3.75 1.91
C ASN A 549 32.51 2.26 1.75
N THR A 550 33.46 1.38 1.43
CA THR A 550 33.27 -0.06 1.25
C THR A 550 33.59 -0.89 2.49
N GLU A 551 34.00 -0.27 3.61
CA GLU A 551 34.30 -0.98 4.86
C GLU A 551 33.03 -1.38 5.63
N ALA A 552 33.03 -2.59 6.19
CA ALA A 552 31.86 -3.18 6.86
C ALA A 552 31.67 -2.71 8.31
N ASN A 553 32.69 -2.04 8.88
CA ASN A 553 32.72 -1.49 10.23
C ASN A 553 32.44 0.01 10.30
N ASN A 554 32.05 0.64 9.18
CA ASN A 554 31.64 2.05 9.16
C ASN A 554 30.36 2.25 9.99
N GLU A 555 30.27 3.36 10.70
CA GLU A 555 29.10 3.75 11.49
C GLU A 555 28.30 4.87 10.82
N LEU A 556 27.07 4.59 10.41
CA LEU A 556 26.37 5.43 9.44
C LEU A 556 25.60 6.63 10.04
N TRP A 557 25.26 6.61 11.33
CA TRP A 557 24.22 7.50 11.85
C TRP A 557 24.54 9.00 11.73
N VAL A 558 25.81 9.42 11.87
CA VAL A 558 26.19 10.84 11.77
C VAL A 558 26.02 11.33 10.32
N ALA A 559 26.61 10.62 9.36
CA ALA A 559 26.50 10.92 7.92
C ALA A 559 25.05 10.89 7.41
N LEU A 560 24.22 9.96 7.92
CA LEU A 560 22.80 9.91 7.56
C LEU A 560 21.97 11.01 8.23
N ALA A 561 22.30 11.42 9.46
CA ALA A 561 21.66 12.57 10.12
C ALA A 561 21.95 13.87 9.35
N GLU A 562 23.21 14.10 8.97
CA GLU A 562 23.66 15.25 8.18
C GLU A 562 22.95 15.33 6.82
N LYS A 563 22.99 14.23 6.05
CA LYS A 563 22.29 14.12 4.77
C LYS A 563 20.80 14.38 4.91
N ALA A 564 20.15 13.81 5.92
CA ALA A 564 18.73 14.01 6.14
C ALA A 564 18.41 15.46 6.53
N TYR A 565 19.29 16.13 7.26
CA TYR A 565 19.14 17.53 7.63
C TYR A 565 19.30 18.47 6.41
N ALA A 566 20.23 18.15 5.50
CA ALA A 566 20.36 18.83 4.20
C ALA A 566 19.14 18.64 3.29
N GLN A 567 18.53 17.46 3.27
CA GLN A 567 17.26 17.22 2.56
C GLN A 567 16.08 17.94 3.21
N LEU A 568 15.98 17.93 4.55
CA LEU A 568 14.93 18.59 5.32
C LEU A 568 14.89 20.11 5.10
N ASN A 569 16.04 20.72 4.82
CA ASN A 569 16.12 22.14 4.47
C ASN A 569 15.23 22.50 3.29
N GLU A 570 15.08 21.63 2.30
CA GLU A 570 14.25 21.90 1.13
C GLU A 570 12.76 22.02 1.45
N SER A 571 12.26 21.37 2.51
CA SER A 571 10.90 21.59 3.02
C SER A 571 10.77 22.91 3.81
N GLY A 572 11.87 23.64 3.99
CA GLY A 572 11.96 24.88 4.77
C GLY A 572 11.95 24.65 6.29
N TRP A 573 12.23 23.43 6.75
CA TRP A 573 12.04 23.03 8.15
C TRP A 573 13.14 23.49 9.11
N ILE A 574 14.34 23.81 8.61
CA ILE A 574 15.48 24.22 9.45
C ILE A 574 15.74 25.74 9.46
N GLY A 575 15.00 26.51 8.66
CA GLY A 575 15.06 27.98 8.65
C GLY A 575 16.23 28.61 7.85
N GLN A 576 16.87 27.85 6.95
CA GLN A 576 17.97 28.31 6.10
C GLN A 576 17.46 28.71 4.69
N ASP A 577 18.28 28.50 3.65
CA ASP A 577 18.04 28.95 2.28
C ASP A 577 16.97 28.16 1.50
N ASN A 578 16.39 27.11 2.08
CA ASN A 578 15.42 26.20 1.46
C ASN A 578 15.96 25.33 0.29
N THR A 579 17.26 25.09 0.20
CA THR A 579 17.85 24.20 -0.83
C THR A 579 18.07 22.77 -0.33
N ASN A 580 17.88 21.78 -1.20
CA ASN A 580 18.36 20.41 -0.97
C ASN A 580 19.88 20.36 -1.20
N SER A 581 20.68 20.85 -0.25
CA SER A 581 22.14 20.97 -0.42
C SER A 581 22.91 21.06 0.89
N TYR A 582 24.21 20.76 0.84
CA TYR A 582 25.14 20.98 1.95
C TYR A 582 25.65 22.43 2.01
N ASN A 583 25.98 23.04 0.85
CA ASN A 583 26.61 24.37 0.77
C ASN A 583 26.00 25.32 -0.28
N GLY A 584 24.70 25.19 -0.55
CA GLY A 584 24.01 25.85 -1.64
C GLY A 584 24.21 25.15 -2.98
N LEU A 585 23.76 25.79 -4.07
CA LEU A 585 23.68 25.20 -5.41
C LEU A 585 24.74 25.73 -6.40
N THR A 586 25.55 26.71 -6.00
CA THR A 586 26.42 27.49 -6.90
C THR A 586 27.89 27.17 -6.67
N LEU A 587 28.55 26.59 -7.67
CA LEU A 587 30.00 26.49 -7.73
C LEU A 587 30.65 27.87 -7.98
N SER A 588 31.84 28.07 -7.44
CA SER A 588 32.69 29.23 -7.67
C SER A 588 34.03 28.80 -8.28
N THR A 589 34.52 29.56 -9.25
CA THR A 589 35.86 29.37 -9.85
C THR A 589 36.99 29.89 -8.95
N THR A 590 36.66 30.53 -7.84
CA THR A 590 37.59 30.99 -6.79
C THR A 590 37.06 30.56 -5.42
N ALA A 591 37.94 30.31 -4.45
CA ALA A 591 37.52 29.88 -3.13
C ALA A 591 36.63 30.93 -2.45
N VAL A 592 35.39 30.56 -2.12
CA VAL A 592 34.41 31.42 -1.44
C VAL A 592 33.82 30.66 -0.26
N SER A 593 34.31 30.97 0.94
CA SER A 593 33.83 30.44 2.21
C SER A 593 32.81 31.40 2.82
N THR A 594 31.51 31.09 2.71
CA THR A 594 30.46 31.81 3.44
C THR A 594 29.46 30.83 4.05
N ASN A 595 29.17 31.04 5.33
CA ASN A 595 28.28 30.24 6.15
C ASN A 595 26.81 30.64 5.86
N SER A 596 26.34 30.38 4.63
CA SER A 596 25.10 30.97 4.09
C SER A 596 24.40 30.15 3.00
N GLY A 597 24.60 28.83 2.94
CA GLY A 597 24.01 28.00 1.88
C GLY A 597 23.82 26.55 2.32
N GLY A 598 22.68 25.94 2.00
CA GLY A 598 22.32 24.61 2.48
C GLY A 598 22.28 24.55 4.01
N ILE A 599 23.12 23.69 4.59
CA ILE A 599 23.33 23.58 6.05
C ILE A 599 24.62 24.27 6.53
N ASN A 600 25.40 24.90 5.64
CA ASN A 600 26.61 25.62 6.01
C ASN A 600 26.27 26.91 6.77
N GLY A 601 26.64 26.96 8.05
CA GLY A 601 26.28 28.02 9.01
C GLY A 601 24.94 27.77 9.71
N GLY A 602 24.84 28.10 10.99
CA GLY A 602 23.60 27.97 11.77
C GLY A 602 23.81 28.06 13.27
N TRP A 603 22.77 27.75 14.06
CA TRP A 603 22.71 27.99 15.51
C TRP A 603 22.51 26.69 16.29
N ALA A 604 23.31 26.45 17.33
CA ALA A 604 23.33 25.15 18.02
C ALA A 604 22.01 24.87 18.76
N GLY A 605 21.39 25.91 19.31
CA GLY A 605 20.02 25.88 19.84
C GLY A 605 18.95 25.46 18.81
N ASN A 606 19.15 25.71 17.50
CA ASN A 606 18.28 25.16 16.46
C ASN A 606 18.54 23.67 16.26
N GLY A 607 19.81 23.25 16.15
CA GLY A 607 20.18 21.83 16.06
C GLY A 607 19.61 21.01 17.21
N LEU A 608 19.82 21.47 18.44
CA LEU A 608 19.27 20.86 19.67
C LEU A 608 17.73 20.79 19.64
N ARG A 609 17.02 21.85 19.20
CA ARG A 609 15.56 21.81 19.01
C ARG A 609 15.16 20.73 18.00
N HIS A 610 15.78 20.72 16.83
CA HIS A 610 15.40 19.82 15.73
C HIS A 610 15.69 18.34 16.02
N ILE A 611 16.77 18.04 16.75
CA ILE A 611 17.12 16.67 17.16
C ILE A 611 16.20 16.18 18.29
N THR A 612 16.00 17.00 19.31
CA THR A 612 15.45 16.57 20.62
C THR A 612 13.97 16.86 20.83
N GLY A 613 13.39 17.81 20.08
CA GLY A 613 12.02 18.30 20.28
C GLY A 613 11.83 19.17 21.52
N ARG A 614 12.88 19.38 22.32
CA ARG A 614 12.86 20.23 23.52
C ARG A 614 13.11 21.68 23.13
N ASN A 615 12.47 22.61 23.85
CA ASN A 615 12.84 24.02 23.79
C ASN A 615 14.30 24.20 24.22
N THR A 616 14.98 25.15 23.58
CA THR A 616 16.33 25.57 23.94
C THR A 616 16.31 27.00 24.44
N GLU A 617 17.07 27.24 25.50
CA GLU A 617 17.42 28.58 25.94
C GLU A 617 18.82 28.90 25.43
N ASN A 618 18.89 30.01 24.72
CA ASN A 618 20.11 30.72 24.39
C ASN A 618 20.29 31.83 25.44
N ARG A 619 21.52 32.04 25.93
CA ARG A 619 21.79 33.02 26.97
C ARG A 619 22.79 34.10 26.55
N ASP A 620 22.42 34.91 25.55
CA ASP A 620 22.24 36.36 25.80
C ASP A 620 21.19 37.08 24.92
N VAL A 621 19.88 36.81 25.11
CA VAL A 621 18.81 37.67 24.55
C VAL A 621 17.79 38.13 25.60
N SER A 622 18.14 39.22 26.28
CA SER A 622 17.14 40.28 26.55
C SER A 622 17.50 41.49 25.69
N TRP A 623 16.52 42.13 25.06
CA TRP A 623 16.70 43.21 24.06
C TRP A 623 17.33 44.52 24.59
N ARG A 624 18.00 44.52 25.75
CA ARG A 624 18.46 45.72 26.44
C ARG A 624 19.97 45.94 26.50
N ASP A 625 20.81 44.91 26.37
CA ASP A 625 22.24 45.02 26.68
C ASP A 625 23.15 44.52 25.54
N TRP A 626 23.15 45.23 24.41
CA TRP A 626 24.02 44.98 23.23
C TRP A 626 25.54 45.19 23.49
N TRP A 627 25.99 45.14 24.75
CA TRP A 627 27.37 45.33 25.18
C TRP A 627 27.89 44.22 26.12
N SER A 628 27.07 43.20 26.45
CA SER A 628 27.46 42.06 27.31
C SER A 628 27.74 40.76 26.55
N LEU A 629 28.12 40.84 25.27
CA LEU A 629 28.29 39.76 24.27
C LEU A 629 29.30 38.63 24.61
N PHE A 630 29.62 38.38 25.88
CA PHE A 630 30.52 37.30 26.26
C PHE A 630 30.05 36.61 27.53
N ILE A 631 30.52 35.38 27.74
CA ILE A 631 30.58 34.75 29.06
C ILE A 631 31.50 35.61 29.94
N THR A 632 30.96 36.68 30.52
CA THR A 632 31.73 37.79 31.14
C THR A 632 31.97 37.60 32.62
N THR A 633 31.21 36.74 33.30
CA THR A 633 31.24 36.63 34.76
C THR A 633 31.46 35.20 35.26
N SER A 634 31.99 35.08 36.49
CA SER A 634 32.07 33.78 37.17
C SER A 634 30.69 33.16 37.41
N ASN A 635 29.62 33.96 37.51
CA ASN A 635 28.27 33.48 37.72
C ASN A 635 27.73 32.70 36.51
N ASP A 636 28.13 33.07 35.30
CA ASP A 636 27.67 32.41 34.07
C ASP A 636 28.38 31.06 33.88
N LEU A 637 29.65 30.96 34.27
CA LEU A 637 30.34 29.67 34.37
C LEU A 637 29.67 28.73 35.38
N ASP A 638 29.28 29.24 36.56
CA ASP A 638 28.59 28.43 37.57
C ASP A 638 27.18 28.03 37.11
N ARG A 639 26.51 28.87 36.31
CA ARG A 639 25.26 28.51 35.62
C ARG A 639 25.49 27.38 34.62
N ILE A 640 26.44 27.49 33.70
CA ILE A 640 26.80 26.43 32.73
C ILE A 640 27.06 25.11 33.46
N ILE A 641 27.87 25.14 34.53
CA ILE A 641 28.16 23.96 35.36
C ILE A 641 26.89 23.40 36.01
N SER A 642 26.03 24.25 36.58
CA SER A 642 24.77 23.80 37.21
C SER A 642 23.77 23.21 36.20
N THR A 643 23.64 23.82 35.02
CA THR A 643 22.80 23.37 33.91
C THR A 643 23.29 22.03 33.35
N PHE A 644 24.61 21.89 33.16
CA PHE A 644 25.24 20.63 32.79
C PHE A 644 25.04 19.55 33.87
N ASN A 645 25.25 19.88 35.15
CA ASN A 645 25.06 18.93 36.25
C ASN A 645 23.58 18.54 36.45
N ALA A 646 22.63 19.41 36.05
CA ALA A 646 21.21 19.10 35.98
C ALA A 646 20.82 18.21 34.77
N GLY A 647 21.80 17.65 34.05
CA GLY A 647 21.59 16.68 32.98
C GLY A 647 21.20 17.29 31.63
N ARG A 648 21.37 18.61 31.43
CA ARG A 648 21.07 19.23 30.13
C ARG A 648 22.14 18.90 29.09
N MET A 649 21.71 18.89 27.83
CA MET A 649 22.58 19.01 26.68
C MET A 649 23.04 20.48 26.62
N VAL A 650 24.34 20.70 26.49
CA VAL A 650 24.97 22.02 26.52
C VAL A 650 25.99 22.11 25.40
N THR A 651 25.90 23.16 24.60
CA THR A 651 26.87 23.53 23.55
C THR A 651 27.39 24.93 23.81
N LEU A 652 28.65 25.21 23.47
CA LEU A 652 29.28 26.52 23.65
C LEU A 652 29.86 27.00 22.31
N SER A 653 29.62 28.27 21.98
CA SER A 653 30.06 28.92 20.74
C SER A 653 31.24 29.84 21.00
N THR A 654 32.29 29.71 20.19
CA THR A 654 33.50 30.53 20.26
C THR A 654 33.36 31.82 19.49
N LYS A 655 34.07 32.86 19.94
CA LYS A 655 34.16 34.15 19.26
C LYS A 655 34.57 34.03 17.80
N ASP A 656 34.06 34.92 16.96
CA ASP A 656 34.42 35.05 15.53
C ASP A 656 35.93 35.18 15.29
N SER A 657 36.66 35.78 16.25
CA SER A 657 38.11 35.96 16.19
C SER A 657 38.70 36.23 17.57
N GLY A 658 40.03 36.27 17.68
CA GLY A 658 40.73 36.63 18.92
C GLY A 658 40.77 35.53 19.98
N VAL A 659 40.44 34.29 19.62
CA VAL A 659 40.59 33.11 20.49
C VAL A 659 42.06 32.72 20.69
N GLU A 660 42.34 32.06 21.81
CA GLU A 660 43.62 31.49 22.20
C GLU A 660 44.04 30.33 21.30
N SER A 661 45.35 30.08 21.21
CA SER A 661 45.91 28.97 20.45
C SER A 661 45.38 27.62 20.97
N GLY A 662 44.92 26.76 20.05
CA GLY A 662 44.28 25.48 20.35
C GLY A 662 42.75 25.55 20.49
N VAL A 663 42.15 26.73 20.36
CA VAL A 663 40.70 26.91 20.19
C VAL A 663 40.42 27.39 18.76
N VAL A 664 39.44 26.78 18.10
CA VAL A 664 38.90 27.19 16.80
C VAL A 664 37.94 28.37 16.99
N ALA A 665 38.01 29.41 16.14
CA ALA A 665 37.10 30.56 16.15
C ALA A 665 35.86 30.32 15.25
N ASN A 666 34.76 31.05 15.50
CA ASN A 666 33.47 30.90 14.79
C ASN A 666 33.01 29.42 14.71
N HIS A 667 33.03 28.74 15.86
CA HIS A 667 32.85 27.30 15.97
C HIS A 667 32.07 26.90 17.23
N VAL A 668 31.43 25.73 17.18
CA VAL A 668 30.59 25.22 18.28
C VAL A 668 31.18 23.94 18.85
N TYR A 669 31.22 23.85 20.19
CA TYR A 669 31.71 22.71 20.95
C TYR A 669 30.59 22.08 21.77
N THR A 670 30.61 20.75 21.91
CA THR A 670 29.77 20.03 22.87
C THR A 670 30.42 20.04 24.25
N MET A 671 29.68 20.35 25.32
CA MET A 671 30.17 20.10 26.68
C MET A 671 30.01 18.62 27.02
N VAL A 672 31.11 17.95 27.40
CA VAL A 672 31.15 16.51 27.74
C VAL A 672 31.73 16.23 29.14
N GLY A 673 32.02 17.27 29.91
CA GLY A 673 32.39 17.13 31.33
C GLY A 673 32.76 18.43 32.03
N TYR A 674 32.78 18.38 33.36
CA TYR A 674 33.40 19.38 34.22
C TYR A 674 34.10 18.70 35.39
N ASN A 675 35.38 18.98 35.59
CA ASN A 675 36.16 18.48 36.71
C ASN A 675 36.23 19.56 37.81
N ALA A 676 35.47 19.38 38.89
CA ALA A 676 35.40 20.34 39.99
C ALA A 676 36.73 20.46 40.77
N SER A 677 37.57 19.43 40.78
CA SER A 677 38.87 19.44 41.49
C SER A 677 39.93 20.23 40.76
N THR A 678 39.94 20.19 39.42
CA THR A 678 40.88 20.97 38.58
C THR A 678 40.27 22.25 38.01
N GLN A 679 38.97 22.47 38.22
CA GLN A 679 38.15 23.54 37.66
C GLN A 679 38.19 23.64 36.12
N ARG A 680 38.33 22.49 35.43
CA ARG A 680 38.38 22.41 33.96
C ARG A 680 37.07 21.93 33.36
N PHE A 681 36.66 22.57 32.27
CA PHE A 681 35.62 22.12 31.35
C PHE A 681 36.23 21.14 30.35
N ARG A 682 35.58 19.99 30.12
CA ARG A 682 35.92 19.05 29.06
C ARG A 682 34.94 19.28 27.90
N LEU A 683 35.44 19.80 26.78
CA LEU A 683 34.65 20.11 25.60
C LEU A 683 35.08 19.21 24.44
N TYR A 684 34.12 18.75 23.66
CA TYR A 684 34.37 18.02 22.42
C TYR A 684 34.23 18.98 21.23
N ASN A 685 35.28 19.06 20.42
CA ASN A 685 35.28 19.69 19.11
C ASN A 685 34.68 18.69 18.11
N PRO A 686 33.63 19.04 17.35
CA PRO A 686 33.08 18.17 16.30
C PRO A 686 34.04 17.86 15.14
N TRP A 687 35.30 18.30 15.17
CA TRP A 687 36.40 17.83 14.32
C TRP A 687 37.18 16.64 14.93
N GLY A 688 36.50 15.76 15.67
CA GLY A 688 37.11 14.52 16.18
C GLY A 688 38.04 14.65 17.40
N ASN A 689 38.03 15.76 18.17
CA ASN A 689 38.98 15.94 19.27
C ASN A 689 38.40 16.55 20.56
N THR A 690 38.88 16.13 21.72
CA THR A 690 38.53 16.73 23.02
C THR A 690 39.54 17.80 23.43
N VAL A 691 39.08 18.89 24.04
CA VAL A 691 39.91 19.89 24.75
C VAL A 691 39.50 20.02 26.21
N GLU A 692 40.46 20.29 27.10
CA GLU A 692 40.18 20.68 28.48
C GLU A 692 40.57 22.15 28.71
N LEU A 693 39.61 22.99 29.11
CA LEU A 693 39.81 24.43 29.26
C LEU A 693 39.54 24.88 30.70
N THR A 694 40.36 25.82 31.21
CA THR A 694 40.12 26.44 32.51
C THR A 694 38.96 27.45 32.46
N ARG A 695 38.42 27.83 33.63
CA ARG A 695 37.38 28.87 33.75
C ARG A 695 37.70 30.16 32.96
N ASN A 696 38.94 30.66 33.08
CA ASN A 696 39.37 31.87 32.36
C ASN A 696 39.41 31.67 30.83
N GLN A 697 39.78 30.48 30.37
CA GLN A 697 39.81 30.17 28.94
C GLN A 697 38.41 30.05 28.33
N ILE A 698 37.39 29.67 29.11
CA ILE A 698 36.01 29.77 28.64
C ILE A 698 35.64 31.25 28.41
N VAL A 699 35.86 32.11 29.41
CA VAL A 699 35.60 33.57 29.33
C VAL A 699 36.36 34.25 28.17
N ASN A 700 37.61 33.86 27.96
CA ASN A 700 38.46 34.44 26.93
C ASN A 700 38.04 34.03 25.51
N ASN A 701 37.56 32.80 25.31
CA ASN A 701 37.36 32.23 23.97
C ASN A 701 35.90 32.12 23.52
N PHE A 702 34.97 31.98 24.45
CA PHE A 702 33.55 31.72 24.17
C PHE A 702 32.71 32.97 24.38
N GLU A 703 31.70 33.13 23.53
CA GLU A 703 30.76 34.26 23.58
C GLU A 703 29.36 33.83 24.00
N ASP A 704 28.92 32.64 23.58
CA ASP A 704 27.55 32.16 23.76
C ASP A 704 27.48 30.68 24.15
N TRP A 705 26.35 30.25 24.68
CA TRP A 705 26.05 28.86 25.01
C TRP A 705 24.54 28.58 24.94
N ASP A 706 24.19 27.43 24.35
CA ASP A 706 22.82 26.94 24.23
C ASP A 706 22.63 25.73 25.14
N TYR A 707 21.41 25.55 25.67
CA TYR A 707 21.02 24.33 26.37
C TYR A 707 19.56 23.94 26.16
N THR A 708 19.29 22.64 26.21
CA THR A 708 17.92 22.11 26.26
C THR A 708 17.27 22.42 27.61
N THR A 709 16.01 22.86 27.61
CA THR A 709 15.20 23.06 28.82
C THR A 709 14.57 21.74 29.32
N THR A 710 13.61 21.80 30.25
CA THR A 710 12.79 20.66 30.74
C THR A 710 11.82 20.16 29.70
#